data_AF-A0A1A8BY09-F1
#
_entry.id   AF-A0A1A8BY09-F1
#
_cell.length_a   1.000
_cell.length_b   1.000
_cell.length_c   1.000
_cell.angle_alpha   90.00
_cell.angle_beta   90.00
_cell.angle_gamma   90.00
#
_symmetry.space_group_name_H-M   'P 1'
#
loop_
_entity.id
_entity.type
_entity.pdbx_description
1 polymer ?
#
loop_
_entity_poly.entity_id
_entity_poly.type
_entity_poly.pdbx_seq_one_letter_code
_entity_poly.pdbx_strand_id
1 'polypeptide(L)'
;MDSLSYRFFIVTKKPEFPKHIKRGCICFIREHKYKSGISKSAPIKTLNVTPFSSSSLSYDIDVNCMECLTPDEAGLLLAVSDDDEKIKWFRSPEAIQTALGMKVGTSVVVEENGDRLRGTIRYIGPLVEPSFSSPMTGRFFGIELQGIDRGKGSTDGSISYKELFKCDKKCGIFAPFCKVRPVIYNSPTKPEPPAEQTTEGLSPGDKVTYFTNEKCQHGIMLNMEEEGGALFVKISTDTDATGKRGGEIKVPLEMVAKGEILSEPESMDMETPPLETLTDVHMGLNSMVEVTLASGNGYGMIRWIGTLPDRDGVCAGLELEEDYGVSDGTFKGKRMFTCPPKRALFVKLKSCRPDSRFQTSSANHSEKIPDFPHLEENVNVDTGRLEPVPPITSEQIQPLLIGRMRGIQGHCNSCYMDSALFSLFSCSSALDSMLFKSTTPEDAPIQRMLLRDIVNPLRSKGFVEARHVMNFRQQLQKHGYHHSFTTDEKDPEEFLIVIMHHILALDPLLKLSAAGKVQESYCYQIFLDQNHSLVLPTVQQLLEHSFLSSGLKLAEVPSCLILQMPRFGKRFKMFPKIIPSLELDITTLLSEGPQQCILCGNLATEECTDCFKEDIFSPTGFKVFCRTCSSQVHAHPQRRSHKPVLLDIPKSYLGRGFPHTMTRDRLELFAVLCIETSHYVSFVKHGPSSQDWIFFDSMADRQGERDGFNIPEVQACPEVGMYLEMSPAELANQVPRDMKGVAKRLFCDAYMYLYQNTSMSLYC
;
A
#
# COMPACT_ATOMS: atom_id res chain seq x y z
N MET A 1 8.44 -51.39 28.99
CA MET A 1 9.51 -50.70 28.24
C MET A 1 9.22 -49.22 28.37
N ASP A 2 9.92 -48.51 29.23
CA ASP A 2 9.67 -47.07 29.38
C ASP A 2 10.17 -46.35 28.14
N SER A 3 9.33 -45.47 27.59
CA SER A 3 9.61 -44.79 26.33
C SER A 3 10.82 -43.86 26.48
N LEU A 4 11.53 -43.65 25.36
CA LEU A 4 12.70 -42.78 25.29
C LEU A 4 12.26 -41.30 25.36
N SER A 5 11.86 -40.86 26.54
CA SER A 5 11.50 -39.47 26.83
C SER A 5 12.73 -38.57 26.84
N TYR A 6 12.63 -37.44 26.15
CA TYR A 6 13.65 -36.40 26.04
C TYR A 6 13.06 -35.04 26.43
N ARG A 7 13.91 -34.15 26.97
CA ARG A 7 13.63 -32.70 27.03
C ARG A 7 14.41 -31.98 25.95
N PHE A 8 13.83 -30.87 25.48
CA PHE A 8 14.38 -30.00 24.46
C PHE A 8 14.63 -28.61 25.04
N PHE A 9 15.67 -27.94 24.56
CA PHE A 9 16.09 -26.63 25.00
C PHE A 9 16.57 -25.80 23.80
N ILE A 10 16.40 -24.48 23.84
CA ILE A 10 16.98 -23.54 22.90
C ILE A 10 17.99 -22.62 23.60
N VAL A 11 19.15 -22.43 23.00
CA VAL A 11 20.25 -21.61 23.55
C VAL A 11 19.96 -20.12 23.28
N THR A 12 19.33 -19.40 24.22
CA THR A 12 18.88 -18.02 24.00
C THR A 12 19.98 -16.96 24.20
N LYS A 13 21.07 -17.33 24.88
CA LYS A 13 22.30 -16.53 25.04
C LYS A 13 23.51 -17.40 24.66
N LYS A 14 24.52 -16.83 23.99
CA LYS A 14 25.73 -17.57 23.62
C LYS A 14 26.51 -17.97 24.90
N PRO A 15 26.84 -19.25 25.12
CA PRO A 15 27.61 -19.68 26.28
C PRO A 15 29.10 -19.31 26.15
N GLU A 16 29.76 -19.06 27.27
CA GLU A 16 31.22 -18.80 27.31
C GLU A 16 32.03 -20.05 26.92
N PHE A 17 31.52 -21.22 27.29
CA PHE A 17 32.02 -22.53 26.88
C PHE A 17 30.84 -23.51 26.68
N PRO A 18 30.85 -24.35 25.63
CA PRO A 18 31.82 -24.41 24.55
C PRO A 18 31.52 -23.37 23.44
N LYS A 19 32.53 -22.62 23.02
CA LYS A 19 32.40 -21.43 22.15
C LYS A 19 31.82 -21.66 20.75
N HIS A 20 31.72 -22.92 20.30
CA HIS A 20 31.17 -23.29 19.00
C HIS A 20 29.64 -23.40 19.00
N ILE A 21 29.00 -23.53 20.17
CA ILE A 21 27.54 -23.51 20.27
C ILE A 21 27.05 -22.08 20.06
N LYS A 22 26.19 -21.90 19.06
CA LYS A 22 25.57 -20.62 18.74
C LYS A 22 24.32 -20.39 19.57
N ARG A 23 23.96 -19.11 19.72
CA ARG A 23 22.61 -18.69 20.07
C ARG A 23 21.64 -19.24 19.02
N GLY A 24 20.48 -19.76 19.46
CA GLY A 24 19.48 -20.41 18.61
C GLY A 24 19.68 -21.90 18.35
N CYS A 25 20.83 -22.45 18.74
CA CYS A 25 21.05 -23.90 18.67
C CYS A 25 20.06 -24.64 19.59
N ILE A 26 19.43 -25.69 19.08
CA ILE A 26 18.51 -26.55 19.84
C ILE A 26 19.28 -27.77 20.37
N CYS A 27 19.09 -28.06 21.65
CA CYS A 27 19.76 -29.15 22.37
C CYS A 27 18.75 -30.08 23.06
N PHE A 28 19.15 -31.31 23.36
CA PHE A 28 18.31 -32.31 24.03
C PHE A 28 19.04 -33.10 25.13
N ILE A 29 18.25 -33.69 26.04
CA ILE A 29 18.72 -34.59 27.11
C ILE A 29 17.67 -35.67 27.39
N ARG A 30 18.08 -36.88 27.78
CA ARG A 30 17.16 -37.95 28.21
C ARG A 30 16.54 -37.62 29.57
N GLU A 31 15.24 -37.84 29.72
CA GLU A 31 14.47 -37.48 30.92
C GLU A 31 15.03 -38.07 32.22
N HIS A 32 15.55 -39.31 32.18
CA HIS A 32 16.20 -39.94 33.34
C HIS A 32 17.53 -39.28 33.73
N LYS A 33 18.31 -38.74 32.77
CA LYS A 33 19.54 -37.98 33.04
C LYS A 33 19.22 -36.61 33.63
N TYR A 34 18.16 -35.97 33.14
CA TYR A 34 17.67 -34.70 33.67
C TYR A 34 17.20 -34.85 35.13
N LYS A 35 16.35 -35.85 35.41
CA LYS A 35 15.87 -36.15 36.77
C LYS A 35 16.99 -36.53 37.74
N SER A 36 17.97 -37.35 37.32
CA SER A 36 19.10 -37.72 38.19
C SER A 36 20.10 -36.58 38.44
N GLY A 37 20.16 -35.58 37.55
CA GLY A 37 20.87 -34.32 37.79
C GLY A 37 20.22 -33.47 38.88
N ILE A 38 18.89 -33.34 38.87
CA ILE A 38 18.11 -32.54 39.82
C ILE A 38 18.03 -33.16 41.22
N SER A 39 18.21 -34.48 41.35
CA SER A 39 18.18 -35.20 42.62
C SER A 39 19.37 -34.92 43.57
N LYS A 40 20.16 -33.87 43.32
CA LYS A 40 21.29 -33.43 44.17
C LYS A 40 20.97 -32.06 44.77
N SER A 41 21.20 -31.89 46.06
CA SER A 41 20.70 -30.77 46.88
C SER A 41 21.45 -29.44 46.70
N ALA A 42 21.78 -29.06 45.46
CA ALA A 42 22.44 -27.81 45.11
C ALA A 42 21.87 -27.27 43.78
N PRO A 43 21.80 -25.94 43.57
CA PRO A 43 21.30 -25.37 42.32
C PRO A 43 22.21 -25.77 41.15
N ILE A 44 21.61 -26.39 40.12
CA ILE A 44 22.30 -26.77 38.89
C ILE A 44 22.74 -25.50 38.16
N LYS A 45 24.06 -25.33 38.01
CA LYS A 45 24.64 -24.24 37.20
C LYS A 45 24.72 -24.62 35.72
N THR A 46 25.06 -25.86 35.42
CA THR A 46 25.24 -26.37 34.04
C THR A 46 24.49 -27.69 33.83
N LEU A 47 23.96 -27.89 32.62
CA LEU A 47 23.25 -29.10 32.22
C LEU A 47 23.94 -29.78 31.03
N ASN A 48 24.15 -31.10 31.14
CA ASN A 48 24.80 -31.90 30.10
C ASN A 48 23.81 -32.23 28.97
N VAL A 49 23.88 -31.49 27.86
CA VAL A 49 22.93 -31.58 26.73
C VAL A 49 23.65 -31.87 25.41
N THR A 50 22.96 -32.53 24.47
CA THR A 50 23.46 -32.82 23.12
C THR A 50 22.83 -31.85 22.12
N PRO A 51 23.60 -31.04 21.39
CA PRO A 51 23.10 -30.17 20.32
C PRO A 51 22.66 -31.00 19.09
N PHE A 52 21.54 -30.64 18.46
CA PHE A 52 21.09 -31.27 17.21
C PHE A 52 22.06 -31.06 16.03
N SER A 53 22.95 -30.07 16.12
CA SER A 53 24.00 -29.77 15.13
C SER A 53 25.30 -30.55 15.35
N SER A 54 25.40 -31.40 16.39
CA SER A 54 26.61 -32.16 16.72
C SER A 54 26.37 -33.67 16.62
N SER A 55 27.38 -34.42 16.15
CA SER A 55 27.31 -35.85 15.86
C SER A 55 27.40 -36.74 17.12
N SER A 56 26.49 -36.52 18.07
CA SER A 56 26.33 -37.25 19.35
C SER A 56 27.24 -36.82 20.52
N LEU A 57 27.94 -35.68 20.44
CA LEU A 57 28.67 -35.13 21.60
C LEU A 57 27.75 -34.32 22.52
N SER A 58 27.83 -34.57 23.82
CA SER A 58 27.15 -33.84 24.88
C SER A 58 28.07 -32.84 25.57
N TYR A 59 27.59 -31.62 25.83
CA TYR A 59 28.34 -30.55 26.48
C TYR A 59 27.59 -30.02 27.70
N ASP A 60 28.34 -29.56 28.70
CA ASP A 60 27.77 -28.85 29.85
C ASP A 60 27.56 -27.38 29.48
N ILE A 61 26.31 -26.95 29.42
CA ILE A 61 25.91 -25.56 29.08
C ILE A 61 25.26 -24.92 30.32
N ASP A 62 25.56 -23.65 30.58
CA ASP A 62 24.94 -22.89 31.67
C ASP A 62 23.42 -22.83 31.48
N VAL A 63 22.66 -23.15 32.53
CA VAL A 63 21.19 -23.18 32.49
C VAL A 63 20.61 -21.79 32.18
N ASN A 64 21.30 -20.71 32.60
CA ASN A 64 20.90 -19.32 32.32
C ASN A 64 21.08 -18.90 30.85
N CYS A 65 21.71 -19.75 30.02
CA CYS A 65 21.84 -19.59 28.57
C CYS A 65 20.77 -20.35 27.77
N MET A 66 19.89 -21.13 28.43
CA MET A 66 18.94 -22.02 27.78
C MET A 66 17.51 -21.85 28.31
N GLU A 67 16.53 -22.00 27.42
CA GLU A 67 15.11 -22.03 27.76
C GLU A 67 14.47 -23.34 27.28
N CYS A 68 13.50 -23.87 28.04
CA CYS A 68 12.84 -25.14 27.73
C CYS A 68 11.96 -25.03 26.48
N LEU A 69 11.88 -26.11 25.70
CA LEU A 69 10.90 -26.29 24.62
C LEU A 69 10.04 -27.53 24.87
N THR A 70 8.76 -27.45 24.51
CA THR A 70 7.94 -28.65 24.28
C THR A 70 8.42 -29.41 23.04
N PRO A 71 8.05 -30.70 22.88
CA PRO A 71 8.40 -31.47 21.68
C PRO A 71 7.87 -30.83 20.38
N ASP A 72 6.67 -30.25 20.41
CA ASP A 72 6.05 -29.65 19.23
C ASP A 72 6.71 -28.33 18.83
N GLU A 73 7.05 -27.46 19.78
CA GLU A 73 7.82 -26.22 19.54
C GLU A 73 9.21 -26.54 18.99
N ALA A 74 9.91 -27.50 19.60
CA ALA A 74 11.20 -27.95 19.12
C ALA A 74 11.10 -28.58 17.71
N GLY A 75 10.02 -29.32 17.41
CA GLY A 75 9.74 -29.82 16.07
C GLY A 75 9.57 -28.69 15.04
N LEU A 76 8.80 -27.65 15.36
CA LEU A 76 8.61 -26.49 14.48
C LEU A 76 9.92 -25.71 14.27
N LEU A 77 10.66 -25.42 15.34
CA LEU A 77 11.92 -24.66 15.27
C LEU A 77 13.07 -25.45 14.61
N LEU A 78 13.06 -26.80 14.69
CA LEU A 78 13.99 -27.65 13.92
C LEU A 78 13.72 -27.67 12.41
N ALA A 79 12.58 -27.14 11.93
CA ALA A 79 12.32 -26.97 10.49
C ALA A 79 12.92 -25.67 9.92
N VAL A 80 13.24 -24.70 10.77
CA VAL A 80 13.96 -23.48 10.39
C VAL A 80 15.44 -23.82 10.22
N SER A 81 16.06 -23.40 9.11
CA SER A 81 17.47 -23.73 8.85
C SER A 81 18.44 -22.94 9.74
N ASP A 82 18.30 -21.62 9.77
CA ASP A 82 19.20 -20.71 10.48
C ASP A 82 18.96 -20.66 12.00
N ASP A 83 20.02 -20.45 12.79
CA ASP A 83 19.93 -20.43 14.25
C ASP A 83 19.43 -19.08 14.81
N ASP A 84 19.83 -17.94 14.25
CA ASP A 84 19.33 -16.64 14.74
C ASP A 84 17.86 -16.42 14.34
N GLU A 85 17.41 -16.98 13.22
CA GLU A 85 15.98 -17.09 12.89
C GLU A 85 15.18 -17.94 13.91
N LYS A 86 15.74 -19.04 14.44
CA LYS A 86 15.06 -19.83 15.49
C LYS A 86 14.79 -18.97 16.73
N ILE A 87 15.70 -18.08 17.11
CA ILE A 87 15.46 -17.14 18.24
C ILE A 87 14.44 -16.06 17.89
N LYS A 88 14.44 -15.56 16.65
CA LYS A 88 13.41 -14.62 16.18
C LYS A 88 12.01 -15.22 16.35
N TRP A 89 11.79 -16.45 15.88
CA TRP A 89 10.48 -17.11 15.95
C TRP A 89 10.14 -17.69 17.32
N PHE A 90 11.11 -18.16 18.10
CA PHE A 90 10.91 -18.55 19.50
C PHE A 90 10.37 -17.38 20.36
N ARG A 91 10.76 -16.14 20.05
CA ARG A 91 10.27 -14.92 20.69
C ARG A 91 8.93 -14.40 20.12
N SER A 92 8.22 -15.21 19.35
CA SER A 92 6.89 -14.88 18.80
C SER A 92 5.90 -16.01 19.13
N PRO A 93 5.46 -16.12 20.41
CA PRO A 93 4.62 -17.22 20.86
C PRO A 93 3.30 -17.31 20.09
N GLU A 94 2.75 -16.19 19.61
CA GLU A 94 1.55 -16.12 18.79
C GLU A 94 1.74 -16.84 17.45
N ALA A 95 2.91 -16.70 16.83
CA ALA A 95 3.24 -17.36 15.57
C ALA A 95 3.43 -18.87 15.75
N ILE A 96 4.02 -19.29 16.87
CA ILE A 96 4.14 -20.70 17.28
C ILE A 96 2.75 -21.29 17.55
N GLN A 97 1.92 -20.66 18.37
CA GLN A 97 0.56 -21.15 18.67
C GLN A 97 -0.32 -21.20 17.42
N THR A 98 -0.21 -20.21 16.52
CA THR A 98 -0.86 -20.25 15.20
C THR A 98 -0.43 -21.49 14.40
N ALA A 99 0.86 -21.80 14.37
CA ALA A 99 1.39 -22.97 13.66
C ALA A 99 1.00 -24.31 14.30
N LEU A 100 0.85 -24.37 15.62
CA LEU A 100 0.33 -25.54 16.34
C LEU A 100 -1.19 -25.72 16.13
N GLY A 101 -1.94 -24.63 15.89
CA GLY A 101 -3.36 -24.66 15.59
C GLY A 101 -3.71 -25.11 14.16
N MET A 102 -2.78 -24.96 13.20
CA MET A 102 -2.99 -25.38 11.80
C MET A 102 -3.10 -26.91 11.67
N LYS A 103 -4.02 -27.36 10.82
CA LYS A 103 -4.32 -28.79 10.59
C LYS A 103 -4.27 -29.14 9.10
N VAL A 104 -4.20 -30.43 8.79
CA VAL A 104 -4.44 -30.91 7.42
C VAL A 104 -5.87 -30.52 7.02
N GLY A 105 -6.01 -29.91 5.83
CA GLY A 105 -7.23 -29.27 5.36
C GLY A 105 -7.30 -27.75 5.57
N THR A 106 -6.43 -27.16 6.40
CA THR A 106 -6.37 -25.69 6.56
C THR A 106 -5.85 -25.03 5.28
N SER A 107 -6.60 -24.06 4.73
CA SER A 107 -6.14 -23.18 3.65
C SER A 107 -5.09 -22.20 4.15
N VAL A 108 -4.03 -22.01 3.38
CA VAL A 108 -2.84 -21.24 3.76
C VAL A 108 -2.28 -20.42 2.58
N VAL A 109 -1.53 -19.37 2.92
CA VAL A 109 -0.56 -18.75 2.03
C VAL A 109 0.82 -19.25 2.44
N VAL A 110 1.62 -19.69 1.47
CA VAL A 110 3.03 -20.08 1.64
C VAL A 110 3.94 -19.11 0.89
N GLU A 111 5.02 -18.71 1.53
CA GLU A 111 6.05 -17.84 0.95
C GLU A 111 7.21 -18.69 0.39
N GLU A 112 7.41 -18.66 -0.93
CA GLU A 112 8.47 -19.43 -1.61
C GLU A 112 9.10 -18.61 -2.75
N ASN A 113 10.43 -18.52 -2.77
CA ASN A 113 11.21 -17.72 -3.73
C ASN A 113 10.84 -16.22 -3.84
N GLY A 114 10.09 -15.68 -2.86
CA GLY A 114 9.55 -14.31 -2.86
C GLY A 114 8.08 -14.23 -3.25
N ASP A 115 7.52 -15.26 -3.89
CA ASP A 115 6.10 -15.36 -4.20
C ASP A 115 5.28 -15.77 -2.98
N ARG A 116 4.02 -15.30 -2.93
CA ARG A 116 3.04 -15.64 -1.88
C ARG A 116 1.91 -16.48 -2.48
N LEU A 117 2.10 -17.80 -2.45
CA LEU A 117 1.28 -18.78 -3.16
C LEU A 117 0.14 -19.30 -2.27
N ARG A 118 -1.07 -19.43 -2.81
CA ARG A 118 -2.23 -19.99 -2.10
C ARG A 118 -2.26 -21.51 -2.22
N GLY A 119 -2.50 -22.18 -1.09
CA GLY A 119 -2.60 -23.63 -1.04
C GLY A 119 -3.44 -24.14 0.14
N THR A 120 -3.51 -25.46 0.26
CA THR A 120 -4.15 -26.17 1.36
C THR A 120 -3.15 -27.14 1.97
N ILE A 121 -3.01 -27.15 3.30
CA ILE A 121 -2.14 -28.11 3.99
C ILE A 121 -2.66 -29.52 3.74
N ARG A 122 -1.84 -30.39 3.14
CA ARG A 122 -2.09 -31.82 2.95
C ARG A 122 -1.29 -32.71 3.89
N TYR A 123 -0.18 -32.21 4.43
CA TYR A 123 0.70 -32.95 5.33
C TYR A 123 1.29 -32.03 6.41
N ILE A 124 1.43 -32.52 7.65
CA ILE A 124 2.19 -31.87 8.72
C ILE A 124 3.05 -32.95 9.39
N GLY A 125 4.38 -32.82 9.35
CA GLY A 125 5.25 -33.84 9.93
C GLY A 125 6.71 -33.79 9.50
N PRO A 126 7.51 -34.80 9.89
CA PRO A 126 8.93 -34.90 9.57
C PRO A 126 9.18 -35.41 8.15
N LEU A 127 9.95 -34.65 7.36
CA LEU A 127 10.36 -35.03 6.00
C LEU A 127 11.37 -36.19 5.96
N VAL A 128 12.08 -36.42 7.07
CA VAL A 128 13.07 -37.49 7.24
C VAL A 128 12.82 -38.14 8.60
N GLU A 129 12.87 -39.48 8.66
CA GLU A 129 12.60 -40.22 9.89
C GLU A 129 13.72 -40.02 10.95
N PRO A 130 13.39 -39.93 12.25
CA PRO A 130 14.40 -39.77 13.31
C PRO A 130 15.43 -40.89 13.34
N SER A 131 16.70 -40.53 13.51
CA SER A 131 17.82 -41.48 13.60
C SER A 131 18.20 -41.76 15.05
N PHE A 132 19.04 -42.78 15.28
CA PHE A 132 19.53 -43.10 16.63
C PHE A 132 20.35 -41.96 17.28
N SER A 133 20.94 -41.06 16.48
CA SER A 133 21.66 -39.87 16.97
C SER A 133 20.76 -38.68 17.28
N SER A 134 19.58 -38.60 16.64
CA SER A 134 18.74 -37.39 16.59
C SER A 134 17.28 -37.77 16.89
N PRO A 135 16.79 -37.58 18.13
CA PRO A 135 15.50 -38.13 18.58
C PRO A 135 14.27 -37.48 17.95
N MET A 136 14.45 -36.45 17.13
CA MET A 136 13.41 -35.74 16.40
C MET A 136 14.03 -35.09 15.15
N THR A 137 13.19 -34.78 14.16
CA THR A 137 13.52 -34.04 12.94
C THR A 137 12.51 -32.90 12.77
N GLY A 138 12.85 -31.89 11.96
CA GLY A 138 12.00 -30.70 11.76
C GLY A 138 10.61 -31.04 11.21
N ARG A 139 9.58 -30.36 11.73
CA ARG A 139 8.17 -30.48 11.31
C ARG A 139 7.85 -29.48 10.20
N PHE A 140 7.61 -29.98 9.00
CA PHE A 140 7.27 -29.20 7.82
C PHE A 140 5.79 -29.34 7.47
N PHE A 141 5.27 -28.33 6.76
CA PHE A 141 3.93 -28.28 6.21
C PHE A 141 4.01 -28.61 4.72
N GLY A 142 3.46 -29.77 4.33
CA GLY A 142 3.24 -30.12 2.93
C GLY A 142 1.94 -29.51 2.44
N ILE A 143 2.02 -28.69 1.40
CA ILE A 143 0.95 -27.80 0.94
C ILE A 143 0.69 -28.08 -0.54
N GLU A 144 -0.57 -28.35 -0.89
CA GLU A 144 -1.03 -28.40 -2.28
C GLU A 144 -1.53 -27.03 -2.72
N LEU A 145 -0.89 -26.44 -3.73
CA LEU A 145 -1.27 -25.17 -4.34
C LEU A 145 -2.62 -25.25 -5.06
N GLN A 146 -3.38 -24.15 -5.01
CA GLN A 146 -4.76 -24.07 -5.48
C GLN A 146 -4.97 -22.96 -6.51
N GLY A 147 -5.98 -23.11 -7.36
CA GLY A 147 -6.34 -22.11 -8.38
C GLY A 147 -5.15 -21.73 -9.29
N ILE A 148 -4.91 -20.43 -9.42
CA ILE A 148 -3.87 -19.84 -10.27
C ILE A 148 -2.42 -20.13 -9.83
N ASP A 149 -2.22 -20.73 -8.65
CA ASP A 149 -0.90 -21.08 -8.13
C ASP A 149 -0.50 -22.54 -8.42
N ARG A 150 -1.40 -23.34 -9.00
CA ARG A 150 -1.06 -24.69 -9.50
C ARG A 150 0.04 -24.61 -10.56
N GLY A 151 1.00 -25.53 -10.50
CA GLY A 151 2.17 -25.58 -11.39
C GLY A 151 3.39 -24.78 -10.92
N LYS A 152 3.27 -23.95 -9.87
CA LYS A 152 4.38 -23.15 -9.31
C LYS A 152 5.19 -23.86 -8.20
N GLY A 153 4.75 -25.03 -7.75
CA GLY A 153 5.40 -25.81 -6.69
C GLY A 153 6.60 -26.63 -7.16
N SER A 154 7.33 -27.21 -6.20
CA SER A 154 8.58 -27.94 -6.44
C SER A 154 8.41 -29.47 -6.49
N THR A 155 7.28 -30.02 -6.01
CA THR A 155 7.02 -31.47 -5.93
C THR A 155 5.58 -31.82 -6.39
N ASP A 156 5.27 -33.12 -6.46
CA ASP A 156 3.94 -33.73 -6.55
C ASP A 156 3.39 -34.22 -5.19
N GLY A 157 4.10 -33.91 -4.10
CA GLY A 157 3.81 -34.36 -2.73
C GLY A 157 4.69 -35.52 -2.25
N SER A 158 5.57 -36.03 -3.13
CA SER A 158 6.63 -36.98 -2.78
C SER A 158 7.90 -36.30 -2.26
N ILE A 159 8.66 -37.01 -1.42
CA ILE A 159 10.06 -36.71 -1.14
C ILE A 159 10.92 -37.98 -1.26
N SER A 160 11.99 -37.90 -2.05
CA SER A 160 12.87 -39.02 -2.44
C SER A 160 12.13 -40.21 -3.09
N TYR A 161 11.59 -41.11 -2.26
CA TYR A 161 10.86 -42.33 -2.66
C TYR A 161 9.66 -42.60 -1.73
N LYS A 162 9.18 -41.56 -1.01
CA LYS A 162 8.06 -41.63 -0.07
C LYS A 162 7.02 -40.56 -0.45
N GLU A 163 5.85 -40.99 -0.89
CA GLU A 163 4.67 -40.11 -1.04
C GLU A 163 4.21 -39.71 0.38
N LEU A 164 4.18 -38.40 0.67
CA LEU A 164 3.70 -37.87 1.97
C LEU A 164 2.31 -37.24 1.85
N PHE A 165 2.01 -36.70 0.67
CA PHE A 165 0.68 -36.44 0.15
C PHE A 165 0.72 -36.55 -1.38
N LYS A 166 -0.43 -36.41 -2.03
CA LYS A 166 -0.54 -36.50 -3.49
C LYS A 166 -1.20 -35.26 -4.07
N CYS A 167 -0.58 -34.69 -5.11
CA CYS A 167 -1.16 -33.66 -5.96
C CYS A 167 -0.64 -33.78 -7.40
N ASP A 168 -1.03 -32.84 -8.26
CA ASP A 168 -0.45 -32.73 -9.61
C ASP A 168 1.04 -32.36 -9.55
N LYS A 169 1.76 -32.66 -10.63
CA LYS A 169 3.17 -32.29 -10.78
C LYS A 169 3.35 -30.78 -10.62
N LYS A 170 4.37 -30.37 -9.85
CA LYS A 170 4.63 -28.98 -9.49
C LYS A 170 3.45 -28.27 -8.78
N CYS A 171 2.62 -29.01 -8.04
CA CYS A 171 1.58 -28.41 -7.20
C CYS A 171 1.84 -28.58 -5.70
N GLY A 172 2.90 -29.28 -5.30
CA GLY A 172 3.29 -29.46 -3.91
C GLY A 172 4.47 -28.57 -3.51
N ILE A 173 4.44 -28.06 -2.26
CA ILE A 173 5.55 -27.39 -1.57
C ILE A 173 5.67 -27.99 -0.16
N PHE A 174 6.89 -28.13 0.37
CA PHE A 174 7.14 -28.42 1.79
C PHE A 174 7.83 -27.22 2.45
N ALA A 175 7.15 -26.55 3.39
CA ALA A 175 7.63 -25.31 4.00
C ALA A 175 7.72 -25.39 5.54
N PRO A 176 8.69 -24.70 6.16
CA PRO A 176 8.72 -24.48 7.61
C PRO A 176 7.66 -23.44 8.03
N PHE A 177 7.20 -23.50 9.28
CA PHE A 177 6.08 -22.69 9.76
C PHE A 177 6.25 -21.18 9.62
N CYS A 178 7.48 -20.65 9.66
CA CYS A 178 7.77 -19.23 9.49
C CYS A 178 7.25 -18.67 8.14
N LYS A 179 7.23 -19.51 7.10
CA LYS A 179 6.77 -19.21 5.73
C LYS A 179 5.27 -19.46 5.50
N VAL A 180 4.52 -19.96 6.48
CA VAL A 180 3.14 -20.43 6.29
C VAL A 180 2.16 -19.62 7.16
N ARG A 181 1.08 -19.12 6.56
CA ARG A 181 0.03 -18.33 7.25
C ARG A 181 -1.36 -18.86 6.90
N PRO A 182 -2.28 -19.03 7.88
CA PRO A 182 -3.65 -19.43 7.59
C PRO A 182 -4.40 -18.37 6.77
N VAL A 183 -5.26 -18.82 5.85
CA VAL A 183 -6.25 -17.96 5.19
C VAL A 183 -7.49 -17.94 6.08
N ILE A 184 -7.77 -16.79 6.68
CA ILE A 184 -8.96 -16.60 7.51
C ILE A 184 -10.15 -16.37 6.58
N TYR A 185 -11.04 -17.35 6.50
CA TYR A 185 -12.38 -17.20 5.96
C TYR A 185 -13.34 -17.02 7.15
N ASN A 186 -14.05 -15.89 7.20
CA ASN A 186 -15.20 -15.77 8.10
C ASN A 186 -16.40 -16.47 7.44
N SER A 187 -16.90 -17.54 8.05
CA SER A 187 -18.10 -18.26 7.61
C SER A 187 -18.91 -18.75 8.84
N PRO A 188 -20.23 -18.95 8.72
CA PRO A 188 -21.13 -18.63 9.84
C PRO A 188 -21.54 -19.80 10.76
N THR A 189 -21.79 -19.46 12.03
CA THR A 189 -22.43 -20.28 13.10
C THR A 189 -21.62 -21.52 13.58
N LYS A 190 -21.77 -22.02 14.82
CA LYS A 190 -22.72 -21.77 15.95
C LYS A 190 -21.94 -21.53 17.29
N PRO A 191 -22.58 -21.35 18.48
CA PRO A 191 -22.01 -20.52 19.55
C PRO A 191 -21.43 -21.28 20.75
N GLU A 192 -20.33 -20.78 21.32
CA GLU A 192 -19.86 -21.06 22.68
C GLU A 192 -18.86 -19.97 23.15
N PRO A 193 -18.45 -19.97 24.43
CA PRO A 193 -18.87 -18.99 25.45
C PRO A 193 -18.17 -17.61 25.35
N PRO A 194 -18.67 -16.57 26.05
CA PRO A 194 -18.01 -15.28 26.10
C PRO A 194 -16.62 -15.38 26.75
N ALA A 195 -15.57 -15.09 25.98
CA ALA A 195 -14.24 -14.85 26.52
C ALA A 195 -14.18 -13.47 27.20
N GLU A 196 -13.53 -13.39 28.34
CA GLU A 196 -13.45 -12.19 29.18
C GLU A 196 -12.75 -11.04 28.44
N GLN A 197 -13.51 -10.03 28.00
CA GLN A 197 -12.94 -8.80 27.46
C GLN A 197 -12.44 -7.92 28.60
N THR A 198 -11.13 -7.65 28.62
CA THR A 198 -10.55 -6.63 29.49
C THR A 198 -11.10 -5.25 29.08
N THR A 199 -11.90 -4.65 29.95
CA THR A 199 -12.62 -3.40 29.67
C THR A 199 -11.68 -2.19 29.60
N GLU A 200 -11.54 -1.59 28.42
CA GLU A 200 -11.26 -0.15 28.34
C GLU A 200 -12.55 0.61 28.70
N GLY A 201 -12.45 1.57 29.63
CA GLY A 201 -13.62 2.23 30.21
C GLY A 201 -14.35 3.17 29.24
N LEU A 202 -15.65 2.97 29.08
CA LEU A 202 -16.56 3.95 28.45
C LEU A 202 -16.59 5.24 29.27
N SER A 203 -16.46 6.38 28.58
CA SER A 203 -16.31 7.71 29.18
C SER A 203 -17.39 8.68 28.68
N PRO A 204 -17.87 9.62 29.53
CA PRO A 204 -18.73 10.72 29.09
C PRO A 204 -18.15 11.45 27.87
N GLY A 205 -18.96 11.60 26.82
CA GLY A 205 -18.55 12.15 25.52
C GLY A 205 -18.13 11.10 24.47
N ASP A 206 -17.99 9.82 24.83
CA ASP A 206 -17.72 8.76 23.85
C ASP A 206 -18.86 8.61 22.84
N LYS A 207 -18.52 8.47 21.56
CA LYS A 207 -19.44 8.02 20.51
C LYS A 207 -19.72 6.53 20.69
N VAL A 208 -21.00 6.19 20.83
CA VAL A 208 -21.45 4.83 21.11
C VAL A 208 -22.53 4.37 20.13
N THR A 209 -22.41 3.13 19.71
CA THR A 209 -23.45 2.37 19.01
C THR A 209 -24.21 1.56 20.05
N TYR A 210 -25.53 1.66 20.07
CA TYR A 210 -26.37 0.90 20.99
C TYR A 210 -27.46 0.13 20.23
N PHE A 211 -27.92 -0.97 20.85
CA PHE A 211 -28.89 -1.87 20.25
C PHE A 211 -30.20 -1.83 21.01
N THR A 212 -31.31 -1.61 20.31
CA THR A 212 -32.66 -1.69 20.86
C THR A 212 -33.54 -2.49 19.92
N ASN A 213 -34.06 -3.64 20.39
CA ASN A 213 -35.02 -4.53 19.73
C ASN A 213 -34.99 -4.44 18.19
N GLU A 214 -34.03 -5.17 17.61
CA GLU A 214 -33.83 -5.35 16.16
C GLU A 214 -33.31 -4.12 15.39
N LYS A 215 -32.91 -3.03 16.06
CA LYS A 215 -32.25 -1.88 15.42
C LYS A 215 -30.95 -1.46 16.09
N CYS A 216 -29.93 -1.25 15.25
CA CYS A 216 -28.66 -0.62 15.57
C CYS A 216 -28.82 0.91 15.47
N GLN A 217 -28.42 1.65 16.50
CA GLN A 217 -28.54 3.11 16.56
C GLN A 217 -27.28 3.73 17.17
N HIS A 218 -27.07 5.03 16.94
CA HIS A 218 -25.86 5.74 17.33
C HIS A 218 -26.19 6.94 18.22
N GLY A 219 -25.31 7.27 19.15
CA GLY A 219 -25.43 8.42 20.03
C GLY A 219 -24.14 8.76 20.77
N ILE A 220 -24.24 9.66 21.75
CA ILE A 220 -23.10 10.07 22.59
C ILE A 220 -23.40 9.70 24.04
N MET A 221 -22.47 9.01 24.70
CA MET A 221 -22.60 8.70 26.13
C MET A 221 -22.61 9.97 26.97
N LEU A 222 -23.61 10.12 27.84
CA LEU A 222 -23.71 11.21 28.81
C LEU A 222 -23.12 10.79 30.17
N ASN A 223 -23.61 9.69 30.74
CA ASN A 223 -23.19 9.17 32.04
C ASN A 223 -23.51 7.67 32.17
N MET A 224 -22.94 7.02 33.19
CA MET A 224 -23.37 5.72 33.68
C MET A 224 -24.19 5.89 34.97
N GLU A 225 -25.16 5.01 35.17
CA GLU A 225 -26.06 4.96 36.33
C GLU A 225 -26.21 3.50 36.79
N GLU A 226 -26.20 3.25 38.10
CA GLU A 226 -26.39 1.92 38.68
C GLU A 226 -27.77 1.83 39.34
N GLU A 227 -28.61 0.89 38.91
CA GLU A 227 -29.93 0.62 39.51
C GLU A 227 -30.08 -0.88 39.77
N GLY A 228 -30.42 -1.26 41.00
CA GLY A 228 -30.65 -2.66 41.39
C GLY A 228 -29.43 -3.59 41.29
N GLY A 229 -28.20 -3.03 41.15
CA GLY A 229 -26.98 -3.79 40.89
C GLY A 229 -26.68 -4.05 39.41
N ALA A 230 -27.41 -3.40 38.50
CA ALA A 230 -27.13 -3.41 37.06
C ALA A 230 -26.67 -2.02 36.58
N LEU A 231 -25.67 -2.00 35.69
CA LEU A 231 -25.11 -0.80 35.09
C LEU A 231 -25.84 -0.43 33.79
N PHE A 232 -26.30 0.81 33.73
CA PHE A 232 -26.95 1.41 32.57
C PHE A 232 -26.13 2.59 32.06
N VAL A 233 -26.12 2.79 30.74
CA VAL A 233 -25.55 3.96 30.09
C VAL A 233 -26.69 4.87 29.63
N LYS A 234 -26.58 6.16 29.92
CA LYS A 234 -27.44 7.20 29.37
C LYS A 234 -26.79 7.77 28.11
N ILE A 235 -27.54 7.81 27.02
CA ILE A 235 -27.05 8.17 25.68
C ILE A 235 -27.92 9.29 25.12
N SER A 236 -27.28 10.36 24.65
CA SER A 236 -27.91 11.43 23.86
C SER A 236 -28.10 10.96 22.42
N THR A 237 -29.32 11.12 21.89
CA THR A 237 -29.71 10.73 20.53
C THR A 237 -30.12 11.96 19.74
N ASP A 238 -29.74 12.02 18.45
CA ASP A 238 -30.08 13.16 17.59
C ASP A 238 -31.60 13.35 17.45
N THR A 239 -32.37 12.25 17.51
CA THR A 239 -33.84 12.24 17.60
C THR A 239 -34.36 11.18 18.56
N ASP A 240 -35.49 11.45 19.21
CA ASP A 240 -36.25 10.48 20.01
C ASP A 240 -37.09 9.52 19.13
N ALA A 241 -37.72 8.52 19.77
CA ALA A 241 -38.58 7.53 19.12
C ALA A 241 -39.87 8.10 18.49
N THR A 242 -40.14 9.41 18.66
CA THR A 242 -41.25 10.14 18.02
C THR A 242 -40.78 11.11 16.93
N GLY A 243 -39.46 11.15 16.65
CA GLY A 243 -38.85 11.97 15.60
C GLY A 243 -38.50 13.41 16.02
N LYS A 244 -38.55 13.74 17.32
CA LYS A 244 -38.20 15.08 17.81
C LYS A 244 -36.71 15.15 18.13
N ARG A 245 -36.05 16.26 17.77
CA ARG A 245 -34.59 16.43 18.00
C ARG A 245 -34.23 16.56 19.48
N GLY A 246 -33.14 15.89 19.88
CA GLY A 246 -32.59 15.93 21.24
C GLY A 246 -33.29 14.96 22.20
N GLY A 247 -33.11 13.66 21.97
CA GLY A 247 -33.57 12.61 22.87
C GLY A 247 -32.51 12.16 23.87
N GLU A 248 -32.93 11.63 25.01
CA GLU A 248 -32.06 10.84 25.90
C GLU A 248 -32.66 9.43 26.01
N ILE A 249 -31.82 8.40 25.86
CA ILE A 249 -32.20 7.01 26.06
C ILE A 249 -31.31 6.36 27.13
N LYS A 250 -31.89 5.49 27.96
CA LYS A 250 -31.18 4.70 28.97
C LYS A 250 -31.21 3.24 28.54
N VAL A 251 -30.03 2.62 28.40
CA VAL A 251 -29.86 1.23 27.94
C VAL A 251 -28.86 0.49 28.84
N PRO A 252 -28.97 -0.84 29.02
CA PRO A 252 -27.97 -1.62 29.75
C PRO A 252 -26.58 -1.49 29.12
N LEU A 253 -25.53 -1.47 29.95
CA LEU A 253 -24.14 -1.34 29.50
C LEU A 253 -23.73 -2.41 28.47
N GLU A 254 -24.24 -3.64 28.62
CA GLU A 254 -24.07 -4.76 27.70
C GLU A 254 -24.64 -4.55 26.29
N MET A 255 -25.53 -3.56 26.10
CA MET A 255 -26.12 -3.23 24.80
C MET A 255 -25.41 -2.07 24.09
N VAL A 256 -24.21 -1.67 24.55
CA VAL A 256 -23.50 -0.46 24.12
C VAL A 256 -22.06 -0.78 23.71
N ALA A 257 -21.71 -0.46 22.46
CA ALA A 257 -20.37 -0.60 21.89
C ALA A 257 -19.76 0.78 21.57
N LYS A 258 -18.43 0.91 21.67
CA LYS A 258 -17.70 2.15 21.36
C LYS A 258 -17.35 2.19 19.87
N GLY A 259 -17.78 3.24 19.15
CA GLY A 259 -17.56 3.39 17.71
C GLY A 259 -18.67 2.83 16.80
N GLU A 260 -18.65 3.24 15.53
CA GLU A 260 -19.68 2.99 14.50
C GLU A 260 -19.39 1.68 13.72
N ILE A 261 -20.42 0.86 13.43
CA ILE A 261 -20.28 -0.45 12.73
C ILE A 261 -20.93 -0.39 11.34
N LEU A 262 -20.21 -0.87 10.32
CA LEU A 262 -20.67 -0.92 8.92
C LEU A 262 -21.28 -2.29 8.57
N SER A 263 -22.33 -2.29 7.76
CA SER A 263 -23.08 -3.49 7.33
C SER A 263 -22.65 -4.03 5.96
N GLU A 264 -22.74 -5.36 5.78
CA GLU A 264 -22.30 -6.08 4.57
C GLU A 264 -23.39 -6.19 3.47
N PRO A 265 -23.00 -6.39 2.18
CA PRO A 265 -23.91 -6.77 1.09
C PRO A 265 -24.08 -8.30 0.93
N GLU A 266 -25.18 -8.71 0.29
CA GLU A 266 -25.61 -10.12 0.19
C GLU A 266 -24.83 -10.98 -0.84
N SER A 267 -24.90 -12.32 -0.65
CA SER A 267 -24.15 -13.33 -1.41
C SER A 267 -25.03 -14.19 -2.35
N MET A 268 -24.47 -14.64 -3.48
CA MET A 268 -24.99 -15.79 -4.25
C MET A 268 -23.86 -16.68 -4.79
N ASP A 269 -23.98 -17.99 -4.60
CA ASP A 269 -23.08 -19.03 -5.12
C ASP A 269 -23.46 -19.50 -6.55
N MET A 270 -22.51 -20.13 -7.27
CA MET A 270 -22.76 -21.35 -8.07
C MET A 270 -21.46 -21.97 -8.65
N GLU A 271 -21.56 -23.21 -9.16
CA GLU A 271 -20.45 -24.15 -9.40
C GLU A 271 -19.89 -24.16 -10.85
N THR A 272 -18.69 -24.72 -11.03
CA THR A 272 -18.10 -25.22 -12.31
C THR A 272 -18.42 -26.74 -12.48
N PRO A 273 -18.24 -27.44 -13.65
CA PRO A 273 -17.22 -27.30 -14.72
C PRO A 273 -17.82 -27.57 -16.16
N PRO A 274 -17.13 -28.09 -17.22
CA PRO A 274 -15.69 -28.34 -17.51
C PRO A 274 -15.17 -27.85 -18.89
N LEU A 275 -13.90 -28.20 -19.20
CA LEU A 275 -13.16 -28.15 -20.50
C LEU A 275 -13.98 -28.62 -21.74
N GLU A 276 -13.72 -28.26 -23.01
CA GLU A 276 -12.59 -27.58 -23.72
C GLU A 276 -13.12 -26.40 -24.61
N THR A 277 -12.60 -25.89 -25.77
CA THR A 277 -11.49 -26.16 -26.74
C THR A 277 -11.12 -24.85 -27.52
N LEU A 278 -10.08 -24.83 -28.37
CA LEU A 278 -9.73 -23.68 -29.24
C LEU A 278 -10.44 -23.67 -30.61
N THR A 279 -11.10 -22.56 -30.98
CA THR A 279 -10.90 -21.78 -32.25
C THR A 279 -11.82 -20.53 -32.31
N ASP A 280 -11.36 -19.49 -33.03
CA ASP A 280 -12.02 -18.24 -33.47
C ASP A 280 -13.10 -17.52 -32.60
N VAL A 281 -12.80 -16.24 -32.29
CA VAL A 281 -13.72 -15.17 -31.84
C VAL A 281 -14.70 -15.60 -30.73
N HIS A 282 -14.16 -15.79 -29.54
CA HIS A 282 -14.86 -16.38 -28.38
C HIS A 282 -15.85 -15.39 -27.71
N MET A 283 -17.09 -15.30 -28.20
CA MET A 283 -18.19 -14.61 -27.50
C MET A 283 -18.58 -15.38 -26.22
N GLY A 284 -18.09 -14.92 -25.06
CA GLY A 284 -18.35 -15.52 -23.75
C GLY A 284 -19.58 -14.97 -23.01
N LEU A 285 -19.82 -15.49 -21.80
CA LEU A 285 -20.77 -14.90 -20.85
C LEU A 285 -20.40 -13.44 -20.54
N ASN A 286 -21.42 -12.62 -20.36
CA ASN A 286 -21.38 -11.16 -20.23
C ASN A 286 -20.84 -10.37 -21.45
N SER A 287 -20.68 -11.00 -22.62
CA SER A 287 -20.41 -10.25 -23.87
C SER A 287 -21.64 -9.43 -24.29
N MET A 288 -21.42 -8.17 -24.69
CA MET A 288 -22.43 -7.34 -25.36
C MET A 288 -22.56 -7.79 -26.82
N VAL A 289 -23.79 -8.07 -27.25
CA VAL A 289 -24.07 -8.59 -28.59
C VAL A 289 -25.31 -7.97 -29.22
N GLU A 290 -25.24 -7.87 -30.55
CA GLU A 290 -26.32 -7.44 -31.42
C GLU A 290 -26.97 -8.66 -32.10
N VAL A 291 -28.31 -8.67 -32.15
CA VAL A 291 -29.11 -9.70 -32.82
C VAL A 291 -30.16 -9.07 -33.73
N THR A 292 -30.20 -9.48 -35.00
CA THR A 292 -31.24 -9.02 -35.94
C THR A 292 -32.57 -9.73 -35.64
N LEU A 293 -33.57 -8.95 -35.25
CA LEU A 293 -34.95 -9.38 -34.99
C LEU A 293 -35.87 -8.90 -36.12
N ALA A 294 -37.10 -9.42 -36.17
CA ALA A 294 -38.10 -9.01 -37.17
C ALA A 294 -38.56 -7.54 -37.02
N SER A 295 -38.27 -6.91 -35.88
CA SER A 295 -38.59 -5.51 -35.55
C SER A 295 -37.40 -4.55 -35.65
N GLY A 296 -36.22 -5.02 -36.08
CA GLY A 296 -34.96 -4.27 -36.06
C GLY A 296 -33.86 -5.03 -35.31
N ASN A 297 -32.68 -4.43 -35.14
CA ASN A 297 -31.61 -5.02 -34.34
C ASN A 297 -31.88 -4.78 -32.85
N GLY A 298 -31.83 -5.86 -32.06
CA GLY A 298 -31.89 -5.83 -30.60
C GLY A 298 -30.50 -5.97 -30.00
N TYR A 299 -30.20 -5.16 -28.99
CA TYR A 299 -28.93 -5.18 -28.26
C TYR A 299 -29.13 -5.81 -26.89
N GLY A 300 -28.14 -6.56 -26.41
CA GLY A 300 -28.20 -7.20 -25.11
C GLY A 300 -26.95 -7.96 -24.71
N MET A 301 -26.91 -8.39 -23.46
CA MET A 301 -25.79 -9.09 -22.85
C MET A 301 -26.04 -10.60 -22.80
N ILE A 302 -25.05 -11.42 -23.19
CA ILE A 302 -25.13 -12.88 -23.02
C ILE A 302 -25.12 -13.23 -21.52
N ARG A 303 -26.25 -13.67 -20.98
CA ARG A 303 -26.39 -14.13 -19.57
C ARG A 303 -26.34 -15.64 -19.41
N TRP A 304 -26.57 -16.39 -20.48
CA TRP A 304 -26.55 -17.85 -20.47
C TRP A 304 -26.05 -18.39 -21.81
N ILE A 305 -25.28 -19.48 -21.79
CA ILE A 305 -24.85 -20.22 -22.98
C ILE A 305 -25.08 -21.72 -22.71
N GLY A 306 -25.72 -22.42 -23.64
CA GLY A 306 -25.95 -23.86 -23.53
C GLY A 306 -26.88 -24.44 -24.59
N THR A 307 -27.10 -25.74 -24.56
CA THR A 307 -28.10 -26.42 -25.41
C THR A 307 -29.49 -26.38 -24.76
N LEU A 308 -30.52 -26.11 -25.57
CA LEU A 308 -31.92 -26.15 -25.12
C LEU A 308 -32.57 -27.48 -25.55
N PRO A 309 -33.45 -28.09 -24.73
CA PRO A 309 -33.96 -29.45 -24.97
C PRO A 309 -34.64 -29.69 -26.33
N ASP A 310 -35.17 -28.62 -26.96
CA ASP A 310 -35.90 -28.68 -28.24
C ASP A 310 -35.17 -27.97 -29.40
N ARG A 311 -33.86 -27.69 -29.29
CA ARG A 311 -33.10 -26.97 -30.33
C ARG A 311 -31.68 -27.49 -30.49
N ASP A 312 -31.36 -27.94 -31.71
CA ASP A 312 -30.00 -28.34 -32.08
C ASP A 312 -29.02 -27.16 -32.08
N GLY A 313 -27.89 -27.35 -31.41
CA GLY A 313 -26.77 -26.40 -31.34
C GLY A 313 -26.83 -25.43 -30.17
N VAL A 314 -25.66 -24.86 -29.85
CA VAL A 314 -25.49 -23.93 -28.72
C VAL A 314 -26.36 -22.68 -28.90
N CYS A 315 -27.14 -22.39 -27.89
CA CYS A 315 -28.02 -21.24 -27.78
C CYS A 315 -27.45 -20.24 -26.76
N ALA A 316 -27.75 -18.96 -26.97
CA ALA A 316 -27.47 -17.87 -26.04
C ALA A 316 -28.78 -17.36 -25.44
N GLY A 317 -28.80 -17.19 -24.12
CA GLY A 317 -29.83 -16.43 -23.41
C GLY A 317 -29.33 -15.00 -23.22
N LEU A 318 -30.02 -14.05 -23.83
CA LEU A 318 -29.67 -12.63 -23.81
C LEU A 318 -30.56 -11.88 -22.83
N GLU A 319 -29.97 -11.01 -22.02
CA GLU A 319 -30.68 -9.91 -21.36
C GLU A 319 -30.63 -8.69 -22.29
N LEU A 320 -31.79 -8.32 -22.85
CA LEU A 320 -31.94 -7.18 -23.75
C LEU A 320 -31.97 -5.85 -22.98
N GLU A 321 -31.48 -4.80 -23.64
CA GLU A 321 -31.51 -3.43 -23.12
C GLU A 321 -32.93 -2.84 -23.02
N GLU A 322 -33.90 -3.42 -23.73
CA GLU A 322 -35.29 -2.98 -23.82
C GLU A 322 -36.31 -4.12 -23.64
N ASP A 323 -37.58 -3.80 -23.34
CA ASP A 323 -38.60 -4.78 -22.91
C ASP A 323 -39.28 -5.60 -24.04
N TYR A 324 -38.53 -5.88 -25.11
CA TYR A 324 -38.97 -6.67 -26.28
C TYR A 324 -38.71 -8.18 -26.16
N GLY A 325 -38.16 -8.63 -25.03
CA GLY A 325 -37.89 -10.03 -24.74
C GLY A 325 -39.16 -10.84 -24.41
N VAL A 326 -39.02 -12.17 -24.43
CA VAL A 326 -40.14 -13.11 -24.31
C VAL A 326 -40.29 -13.72 -22.90
N SER A 327 -39.34 -13.48 -21.99
CA SER A 327 -39.42 -13.91 -20.59
C SER A 327 -38.53 -13.07 -19.66
N ASP A 328 -38.34 -13.54 -18.43
CA ASP A 328 -37.55 -12.99 -17.30
C ASP A 328 -36.26 -13.81 -17.04
N GLY A 329 -35.82 -14.59 -18.04
CA GLY A 329 -34.71 -15.55 -17.96
C GLY A 329 -35.17 -17.01 -17.84
N THR A 330 -36.49 -17.25 -17.90
CA THR A 330 -37.09 -18.60 -17.94
C THR A 330 -37.33 -19.11 -19.36
N PHE A 331 -37.18 -20.43 -19.56
CA PHE A 331 -37.52 -21.14 -20.80
C PHE A 331 -38.29 -22.42 -20.46
N LYS A 332 -39.51 -22.57 -21.00
CA LYS A 332 -40.44 -23.70 -20.70
C LYS A 332 -40.56 -24.02 -19.19
N GLY A 333 -40.63 -22.98 -18.34
CA GLY A 333 -40.75 -23.12 -16.88
C GLY A 333 -39.46 -23.42 -16.12
N LYS A 334 -38.33 -23.70 -16.80
CA LYS A 334 -37.01 -23.78 -16.16
C LYS A 334 -36.31 -22.42 -16.22
N ARG A 335 -35.81 -21.91 -15.09
CA ARG A 335 -34.97 -20.71 -15.05
C ARG A 335 -33.57 -21.04 -15.57
N MET A 336 -33.06 -20.21 -16.49
CA MET A 336 -31.72 -20.32 -17.06
C MET A 336 -30.83 -19.14 -16.63
N PHE A 337 -31.43 -17.97 -16.45
CA PHE A 337 -30.84 -16.78 -15.82
C PHE A 337 -31.96 -15.93 -15.18
N THR A 338 -31.62 -14.75 -14.68
CA THR A 338 -32.57 -13.79 -14.11
C THR A 338 -32.36 -12.43 -14.76
N CYS A 339 -33.43 -11.81 -15.24
CA CYS A 339 -33.48 -10.43 -15.70
C CYS A 339 -34.91 -9.86 -15.49
N PRO A 340 -35.16 -8.55 -15.72
CA PRO A 340 -36.50 -8.00 -15.61
C PRO A 340 -37.51 -8.69 -16.56
N PRO A 341 -38.82 -8.66 -16.24
CA PRO A 341 -39.86 -9.21 -17.11
C PRO A 341 -39.78 -8.62 -18.52
N LYS A 342 -39.95 -9.48 -19.54
CA LYS A 342 -39.76 -9.18 -20.97
C LYS A 342 -38.35 -8.72 -21.36
N ARG A 343 -37.28 -9.07 -20.64
CA ARG A 343 -35.90 -8.77 -21.10
C ARG A 343 -35.10 -9.99 -21.52
N ALA A 344 -35.59 -11.22 -21.36
CA ALA A 344 -34.90 -12.41 -21.84
C ALA A 344 -35.27 -12.80 -23.28
N LEU A 345 -34.25 -13.14 -24.08
CA LEU A 345 -34.43 -13.72 -25.42
C LEU A 345 -33.48 -14.90 -25.62
N PHE A 346 -33.96 -16.01 -26.22
CA PHE A 346 -33.16 -17.20 -26.49
C PHE A 346 -32.92 -17.40 -27.99
N VAL A 347 -31.70 -17.11 -28.44
CA VAL A 347 -31.23 -17.22 -29.84
C VAL A 347 -30.21 -18.35 -29.99
N LYS A 348 -29.81 -18.70 -31.23
CA LYS A 348 -28.61 -19.54 -31.43
C LYS A 348 -27.36 -18.67 -31.25
N LEU A 349 -26.29 -19.18 -30.62
CA LEU A 349 -25.09 -18.37 -30.32
C LEU A 349 -24.48 -17.77 -31.60
N LYS A 350 -24.46 -18.54 -32.69
CA LYS A 350 -24.05 -18.11 -34.05
C LYS A 350 -24.93 -17.04 -34.73
N SER A 351 -26.02 -16.62 -34.08
CA SER A 351 -26.89 -15.52 -34.54
C SER A 351 -26.62 -14.22 -33.77
N CYS A 352 -25.82 -14.28 -32.69
CA CYS A 352 -25.26 -13.11 -32.04
C CYS A 352 -24.09 -12.60 -32.89
N ARG A 353 -23.89 -11.28 -32.90
CA ARG A 353 -22.65 -10.64 -33.36
C ARG A 353 -22.10 -9.77 -32.22
N PRO A 354 -20.79 -9.54 -32.12
CA PRO A 354 -20.26 -8.47 -31.29
C PRO A 354 -20.97 -7.16 -31.63
N ASP A 355 -21.34 -6.39 -30.62
CA ASP A 355 -22.13 -5.18 -30.80
C ASP A 355 -21.40 -4.12 -31.65
N SER A 356 -22.00 -3.77 -32.80
CA SER A 356 -21.39 -2.85 -33.77
C SER A 356 -21.21 -1.43 -33.25
N ARG A 357 -21.97 -1.01 -32.21
CA ARG A 357 -21.79 0.28 -31.52
C ARG A 357 -20.40 0.44 -30.90
N PHE A 358 -19.71 -0.68 -30.64
CA PHE A 358 -18.38 -0.72 -30.05
C PHE A 358 -17.28 -1.18 -31.04
N GLN A 359 -17.59 -1.26 -32.34
CA GLN A 359 -16.64 -1.70 -33.39
C GLN A 359 -16.49 -0.69 -34.53
N THR A 360 -15.64 0.32 -34.34
CA THR A 360 -15.33 1.28 -35.42
C THR A 360 -14.21 0.80 -36.33
N SER A 361 -14.54 0.48 -37.58
CA SER A 361 -13.60 0.48 -38.70
C SER A 361 -14.28 1.00 -39.97
N SER A 362 -14.02 2.27 -40.28
CA SER A 362 -14.19 2.93 -41.58
C SER A 362 -15.61 3.17 -42.15
N ALA A 363 -15.86 4.47 -42.39
CA ALA A 363 -16.77 5.06 -43.39
C ALA A 363 -18.30 5.07 -43.17
N ASN A 364 -18.85 6.30 -43.23
CA ASN A 364 -20.20 6.69 -43.65
C ASN A 364 -21.39 6.11 -42.84
N HIS A 365 -22.07 6.88 -41.97
CA HIS A 365 -22.85 8.07 -42.34
C HIS A 365 -23.04 9.06 -41.16
N SER A 366 -23.55 10.26 -41.46
CA SER A 366 -23.85 11.29 -40.45
C SER A 366 -25.32 11.31 -40.01
N GLU A 367 -25.55 11.70 -38.75
CA GLU A 367 -26.67 12.58 -38.37
C GLU A 367 -26.34 13.36 -37.08
N LYS A 368 -27.16 14.35 -36.72
CA LYS A 368 -26.70 15.56 -35.98
C LYS A 368 -27.28 15.74 -34.57
N ILE A 369 -26.46 16.28 -33.66
CA ILE A 369 -26.86 17.10 -32.49
C ILE A 369 -25.79 18.23 -32.33
N PRO A 370 -26.01 19.33 -31.58
CA PRO A 370 -25.90 20.68 -32.16
C PRO A 370 -24.60 21.43 -31.85
N ASP A 371 -24.37 22.52 -32.59
CA ASP A 371 -23.15 23.31 -32.62
C ASP A 371 -22.77 24.00 -31.29
N PHE A 372 -21.48 23.95 -30.96
CA PHE A 372 -20.78 25.04 -30.27
C PHE A 372 -19.66 25.57 -31.19
N PRO A 373 -19.24 26.85 -31.08
CA PRO A 373 -18.50 27.51 -32.17
C PRO A 373 -17.13 26.90 -32.46
N HIS A 374 -16.98 26.33 -33.66
CA HIS A 374 -15.69 25.89 -34.19
C HIS A 374 -14.80 27.10 -34.52
N LEU A 375 -13.65 27.18 -33.85
CA LEU A 375 -12.44 27.79 -34.41
C LEU A 375 -11.57 26.67 -34.96
N GLU A 376 -11.76 26.36 -36.24
CA GLU A 376 -10.92 25.42 -36.98
C GLU A 376 -9.65 26.12 -37.46
N GLU A 377 -8.49 25.72 -36.94
CA GLU A 377 -7.22 25.91 -37.62
C GLU A 377 -6.69 24.56 -38.13
N ASN A 378 -6.13 24.62 -39.34
CA ASN A 378 -5.84 23.45 -40.16
C ASN A 378 -4.57 22.75 -39.69
N VAL A 379 -4.68 21.53 -39.15
CA VAL A 379 -3.52 20.64 -38.99
C VAL A 379 -3.38 19.78 -40.24
N ASN A 380 -2.44 20.17 -41.11
CA ASN A 380 -2.01 19.35 -42.24
C ASN A 380 -1.51 17.97 -41.77
N VAL A 381 -1.68 16.95 -42.61
CA VAL A 381 -0.98 15.67 -42.46
C VAL A 381 0.48 15.87 -42.89
N ASP A 382 1.27 16.49 -42.02
CA ASP A 382 2.72 16.65 -42.17
C ASP A 382 3.46 15.76 -41.17
N THR A 383 4.69 15.40 -41.53
CA THR A 383 5.71 14.74 -40.70
C THR A 383 6.29 15.67 -39.63
N GLY A 384 5.42 16.48 -39.02
CA GLY A 384 5.77 17.59 -38.14
C GLY A 384 6.34 17.17 -36.78
N ARG A 385 7.24 18.01 -36.27
CA ARG A 385 7.80 17.94 -34.91
C ARG A 385 6.68 18.23 -33.90
N LEU A 386 6.47 17.36 -32.92
CA LEU A 386 5.54 17.61 -31.82
C LEU A 386 5.99 18.85 -31.04
N GLU A 387 5.19 19.91 -31.06
CA GLU A 387 5.51 21.15 -30.35
C GLU A 387 5.18 21.04 -28.85
N PRO A 388 6.01 21.63 -27.97
CA PRO A 388 5.75 21.69 -26.54
C PRO A 388 4.59 22.65 -26.25
N VAL A 389 3.53 22.17 -25.61
CA VAL A 389 2.61 23.06 -24.89
C VAL A 389 3.22 23.33 -23.52
N PRO A 390 3.48 24.59 -23.13
CA PRO A 390 4.06 24.92 -21.82
C PRO A 390 3.07 24.57 -20.68
N PRO A 391 3.56 24.39 -19.43
CA PRO A 391 2.68 24.18 -18.28
C PRO A 391 1.69 25.34 -18.10
N ILE A 392 0.53 25.03 -17.50
CA ILE A 392 -0.56 26.00 -17.33
C ILE A 392 -0.13 27.07 -16.31
N THR A 393 -0.14 28.34 -16.71
CA THR A 393 0.23 29.46 -15.81
C THR A 393 -0.92 29.84 -14.87
N SER A 394 -0.62 30.51 -13.75
CA SER A 394 -1.64 30.92 -12.76
C SER A 394 -2.82 31.70 -13.37
N GLU A 395 -2.57 32.54 -14.36
CA GLU A 395 -3.59 33.34 -15.06
C GLU A 395 -4.51 32.46 -15.92
N GLN A 396 -4.02 31.31 -16.39
CA GLN A 396 -4.75 30.35 -17.21
C GLN A 396 -5.56 29.35 -16.40
N ILE A 397 -5.20 29.09 -15.12
CA ILE A 397 -5.89 28.13 -14.25
C ILE A 397 -7.40 28.38 -14.21
N GLN A 398 -7.82 29.62 -13.92
CA GLN A 398 -9.22 29.97 -13.74
C GLN A 398 -10.10 29.75 -14.99
N PRO A 399 -9.72 30.20 -16.21
CA PRO A 399 -10.52 29.94 -17.42
C PRO A 399 -10.34 28.52 -18.00
N LEU A 400 -9.15 27.92 -17.89
CA LEU A 400 -8.82 26.69 -18.59
C LEU A 400 -9.06 25.43 -17.75
N LEU A 401 -8.71 25.47 -16.46
CA LEU A 401 -8.54 24.26 -15.66
C LEU A 401 -9.57 24.14 -14.52
N ILE A 402 -10.07 25.23 -13.95
CA ILE A 402 -11.10 25.15 -12.90
C ILE A 402 -12.46 24.67 -13.46
N GLY A 403 -13.12 23.79 -12.70
CA GLY A 403 -14.50 23.37 -12.90
C GLY A 403 -14.68 21.87 -13.16
N ARG A 404 -15.93 21.49 -13.41
CA ARG A 404 -16.34 20.13 -13.77
C ARG A 404 -15.89 19.76 -15.19
N MET A 405 -15.61 18.47 -15.39
CA MET A 405 -15.07 17.92 -16.63
C MET A 405 -13.75 18.60 -17.04
N ARG A 406 -12.87 18.78 -16.05
CA ARG A 406 -11.51 19.30 -16.18
C ARG A 406 -10.50 18.35 -15.55
N GLY A 407 -9.23 18.47 -15.92
CA GLY A 407 -8.19 17.52 -15.55
C GLY A 407 -8.28 16.20 -16.32
N ILE A 408 -7.82 15.10 -15.72
CA ILE A 408 -7.78 13.79 -16.37
C ILE A 408 -9.02 12.97 -15.95
N GLN A 409 -9.78 12.46 -16.93
CA GLN A 409 -10.97 11.64 -16.65
C GLN A 409 -10.58 10.23 -16.23
N GLY A 410 -10.92 9.86 -14.98
CA GLY A 410 -10.62 8.53 -14.46
C GLY A 410 -11.59 7.45 -14.94
N HIS A 411 -11.09 6.24 -15.14
CA HIS A 411 -11.86 5.06 -15.55
C HIS A 411 -11.17 3.77 -15.06
N CYS A 412 -11.94 2.78 -14.59
CA CYS A 412 -11.44 1.46 -14.12
C CYS A 412 -10.18 1.56 -13.23
N ASN A 413 -10.34 2.11 -12.02
CA ASN A 413 -9.30 2.19 -10.98
C ASN A 413 -8.04 3.03 -11.33
N SER A 414 -8.11 3.91 -12.34
CA SER A 414 -6.96 4.70 -12.84
C SER A 414 -6.44 5.80 -11.91
N CYS A 415 -7.08 6.11 -10.78
CA CYS A 415 -6.83 7.36 -10.05
C CYS A 415 -5.39 7.58 -9.57
N TYR A 416 -4.63 6.50 -9.33
CA TYR A 416 -3.18 6.55 -9.06
C TYR A 416 -2.40 7.16 -10.24
N MET A 417 -2.76 6.79 -11.46
CA MET A 417 -2.17 7.25 -12.73
C MET A 417 -2.67 8.65 -13.07
N ASP A 418 -3.98 8.90 -12.95
CA ASP A 418 -4.59 10.20 -13.23
C ASP A 418 -3.97 11.29 -12.32
N SER A 419 -3.89 11.02 -11.02
CA SER A 419 -3.36 11.96 -10.02
C SER A 419 -1.86 12.17 -10.19
N ALA A 420 -1.08 11.12 -10.49
CA ALA A 420 0.36 11.25 -10.75
C ALA A 420 0.63 12.07 -12.02
N LEU A 421 -0.05 11.79 -13.13
CA LEU A 421 0.10 12.53 -14.39
C LEU A 421 -0.35 13.99 -14.27
N PHE A 422 -1.46 14.25 -13.58
CA PHE A 422 -1.91 15.63 -13.30
C PHE A 422 -0.90 16.37 -12.42
N SER A 423 -0.37 15.73 -11.38
CA SER A 423 0.65 16.33 -10.49
C SER A 423 1.92 16.71 -11.24
N LEU A 424 2.44 15.80 -12.08
CA LEU A 424 3.70 16.01 -12.80
C LEU A 424 3.59 17.02 -13.95
N PHE A 425 2.46 17.06 -14.67
CA PHE A 425 2.40 17.71 -15.98
C PHE A 425 1.35 18.83 -16.13
N SER A 426 0.51 19.13 -15.13
CA SER A 426 -0.44 20.26 -15.24
C SER A 426 0.27 21.62 -15.22
N CYS A 427 0.95 21.93 -14.10
CA CYS A 427 1.54 23.24 -13.81
C CYS A 427 3.06 23.20 -13.65
N SER A 428 3.67 22.02 -13.46
CA SER A 428 5.12 21.85 -13.38
C SER A 428 5.75 21.59 -14.75
N SER A 429 6.98 22.07 -14.90
CA SER A 429 7.91 21.83 -16.02
C SER A 429 9.04 20.85 -15.67
N ALA A 430 9.09 20.31 -14.44
CA ALA A 430 10.27 19.65 -13.89
C ALA A 430 10.77 18.43 -14.70
N LEU A 431 9.87 17.78 -15.45
CA LEU A 431 10.18 16.63 -16.31
C LEU A 431 10.01 16.93 -17.82
N ASP A 432 9.70 18.17 -18.21
CA ASP A 432 9.33 18.51 -19.59
C ASP A 432 10.45 18.20 -20.59
N SER A 433 11.70 18.48 -20.22
CA SER A 433 12.89 18.18 -21.05
C SER A 433 13.00 16.69 -21.42
N MET A 434 12.42 15.82 -20.61
CA MET A 434 12.46 14.37 -20.81
C MET A 434 11.29 13.86 -21.67
N LEU A 435 10.26 14.67 -21.93
CA LEU A 435 9.25 14.39 -22.95
C LEU A 435 9.83 14.52 -24.38
N PHE A 436 10.98 15.20 -24.53
CA PHE A 436 11.67 15.43 -25.80
C PHE A 436 13.05 14.74 -25.88
N LYS A 437 13.55 14.14 -24.79
CA LYS A 437 14.76 13.27 -24.79
C LYS A 437 14.46 12.00 -25.57
N SER A 438 15.39 11.51 -26.38
CA SER A 438 15.20 10.23 -27.08
C SER A 438 15.25 9.05 -26.09
N THR A 439 14.10 8.40 -25.85
CA THR A 439 14.04 7.10 -25.16
C THR A 439 14.34 5.92 -26.11
N THR A 440 14.15 4.69 -25.67
CA THR A 440 14.35 3.47 -26.46
C THR A 440 13.46 3.45 -27.72
N PRO A 441 13.83 2.71 -28.79
CA PRO A 441 12.97 2.55 -29.97
C PRO A 441 11.61 1.91 -29.66
N GLU A 442 11.54 1.10 -28.59
CA GLU A 442 10.34 0.40 -28.15
C GLU A 442 9.41 1.31 -27.33
N ASP A 443 9.98 2.24 -26.55
CA ASP A 443 9.24 3.15 -25.67
C ASP A 443 8.89 4.50 -26.33
N ALA A 444 9.59 4.88 -27.40
CA ALA A 444 9.31 6.12 -28.14
C ALA A 444 7.83 6.26 -28.62
N PRO A 445 7.08 5.20 -29.00
CA PRO A 445 5.64 5.29 -29.21
C PRO A 445 4.85 5.67 -27.94
N ILE A 446 5.24 5.15 -26.78
CA ILE A 446 4.59 5.38 -25.49
C ILE A 446 4.88 6.79 -24.98
N GLN A 447 6.14 7.25 -25.09
CA GLN A 447 6.54 8.63 -24.78
C GLN A 447 5.79 9.65 -25.66
N ARG A 448 5.66 9.38 -26.97
CA ARG A 448 4.86 10.22 -27.88
C ARG A 448 3.37 10.21 -27.54
N MET A 449 2.83 9.08 -27.09
CA MET A 449 1.43 8.99 -26.61
C MET A 449 1.22 9.82 -25.34
N LEU A 450 2.12 9.74 -24.36
CA LEU A 450 2.10 10.57 -23.15
C LEU A 450 2.08 12.07 -23.51
N LEU A 451 3.00 12.51 -24.36
CA LEU A 451 3.08 13.91 -24.79
C LEU A 451 1.84 14.35 -25.59
N ARG A 452 1.48 13.63 -26.66
CA ARG A 452 0.46 14.05 -27.64
C ARG A 452 -0.97 13.84 -27.15
N ASP A 453 -1.25 12.76 -26.43
CA ASP A 453 -2.61 12.33 -26.11
C ASP A 453 -3.00 12.62 -24.66
N ILE A 454 -2.05 12.99 -23.78
CA ILE A 454 -2.31 13.33 -22.37
C ILE A 454 -1.79 14.73 -22.02
N VAL A 455 -0.47 14.98 -22.11
CA VAL A 455 0.14 16.23 -21.63
C VAL A 455 -0.31 17.45 -22.44
N ASN A 456 -0.18 17.41 -23.77
CA ASN A 456 -0.59 18.53 -24.63
C ASN A 456 -2.11 18.82 -24.53
N PRO A 457 -3.03 17.82 -24.54
CA PRO A 457 -4.46 18.07 -24.31
C PRO A 457 -4.78 18.62 -22.92
N LEU A 458 -4.14 18.12 -21.86
CA LEU A 458 -4.29 18.67 -20.50
C LEU A 458 -3.94 20.16 -20.47
N ARG A 459 -2.78 20.53 -21.03
CA ARG A 459 -2.26 21.91 -21.00
C ARG A 459 -2.93 22.87 -21.97
N SER A 460 -3.48 22.40 -23.10
CA SER A 460 -4.12 23.25 -24.11
C SER A 460 -5.65 23.32 -24.00
N LYS A 461 -6.30 22.31 -23.41
CA LYS A 461 -7.78 22.21 -23.30
C LYS A 461 -8.29 22.12 -21.86
N GLY A 462 -7.39 21.90 -20.89
CA GLY A 462 -7.75 21.69 -19.49
C GLY A 462 -8.45 20.35 -19.23
N PHE A 463 -8.47 19.42 -20.18
CA PHE A 463 -9.20 18.15 -20.08
C PHE A 463 -8.56 17.02 -20.90
N VAL A 464 -8.57 15.80 -20.36
CA VAL A 464 -8.16 14.56 -21.04
C VAL A 464 -9.21 13.48 -20.88
N GLU A 465 -9.81 13.01 -21.98
CA GLU A 465 -10.75 11.89 -21.97
C GLU A 465 -10.10 10.56 -21.56
N ALA A 466 -10.84 9.73 -20.83
CA ALA A 466 -10.37 8.46 -20.27
C ALA A 466 -9.81 7.48 -21.31
N ARG A 467 -10.27 7.54 -22.56
CA ARG A 467 -9.76 6.70 -23.66
C ARG A 467 -8.27 6.87 -23.91
N HIS A 468 -7.71 8.08 -23.73
CA HIS A 468 -6.28 8.33 -23.93
C HIS A 468 -5.46 7.66 -22.83
N VAL A 469 -5.90 7.78 -21.57
CA VAL A 469 -5.30 7.09 -20.43
C VAL A 469 -5.44 5.57 -20.57
N MET A 470 -6.58 5.06 -21.03
CA MET A 470 -6.78 3.62 -21.23
C MET A 470 -5.91 3.06 -22.36
N ASN A 471 -5.78 3.77 -23.48
CA ASN A 471 -4.84 3.41 -24.55
C ASN A 471 -3.39 3.38 -24.03
N PHE A 472 -3.01 4.33 -23.19
CA PHE A 472 -1.70 4.39 -22.56
C PHE A 472 -1.45 3.20 -21.60
N ARG A 473 -2.41 2.88 -20.74
CA ARG A 473 -2.41 1.68 -19.88
C ARG A 473 -2.27 0.38 -20.69
N GLN A 474 -2.94 0.30 -21.84
CA GLN A 474 -2.83 -0.84 -22.76
C GLN A 474 -1.43 -0.96 -23.39
N GLN A 475 -0.78 0.14 -23.79
CA GLN A 475 0.61 0.05 -24.30
C GLN A 475 1.58 -0.37 -23.19
N LEU A 476 1.49 0.20 -21.99
CA LEU A 476 2.33 -0.19 -20.84
C LEU A 476 2.19 -1.68 -20.50
N GLN A 477 0.95 -2.20 -20.53
CA GLN A 477 0.70 -3.63 -20.31
C GLN A 477 1.21 -4.50 -21.47
N LYS A 478 1.07 -4.05 -22.73
CA LYS A 478 1.56 -4.76 -23.93
C LYS A 478 3.08 -4.85 -23.97
N HIS A 479 3.79 -3.84 -23.48
CA HIS A 479 5.25 -3.83 -23.34
C HIS A 479 5.75 -4.58 -22.09
N GLY A 480 4.83 -5.18 -21.31
CA GLY A 480 5.17 -6.11 -20.22
C GLY A 480 5.45 -5.46 -18.86
N TYR A 481 5.33 -4.13 -18.72
CA TYR A 481 5.67 -3.44 -17.46
C TYR A 481 4.81 -3.86 -16.26
N HIS A 482 3.50 -4.05 -16.45
CA HIS A 482 2.67 -4.79 -15.49
C HIS A 482 1.46 -5.42 -16.19
N HIS A 483 1.15 -6.68 -15.87
CA HIS A 483 0.09 -7.46 -16.52
C HIS A 483 -1.35 -7.00 -16.20
N SER A 484 -1.52 -6.04 -15.29
CA SER A 484 -2.83 -5.57 -14.79
C SER A 484 -2.95 -4.05 -14.69
N PHE A 485 -2.07 -3.30 -15.37
CA PHE A 485 -2.18 -1.84 -15.43
C PHE A 485 -3.55 -1.36 -15.93
N THR A 486 -4.27 -2.15 -16.74
CA THR A 486 -5.61 -1.81 -17.27
C THR A 486 -6.79 -2.05 -16.32
N THR A 487 -6.61 -2.80 -15.23
CA THR A 487 -7.72 -3.24 -14.34
C THR A 487 -7.59 -2.79 -12.89
N ASP A 488 -6.39 -2.81 -12.33
CA ASP A 488 -6.19 -2.75 -10.88
C ASP A 488 -5.92 -1.32 -10.41
N GLU A 489 -6.28 -1.02 -9.15
CA GLU A 489 -5.67 0.10 -8.42
C GLU A 489 -4.21 -0.28 -8.12
N LYS A 490 -3.27 0.61 -8.43
CA LYS A 490 -1.83 0.42 -8.18
C LYS A 490 -1.27 1.49 -7.26
N ASP A 491 -0.07 1.25 -6.75
CA ASP A 491 0.68 2.30 -6.06
C ASP A 491 1.22 3.32 -7.08
N PRO A 492 1.10 4.63 -6.83
CA PRO A 492 1.79 5.65 -7.61
C PRO A 492 3.29 5.41 -7.72
N GLU A 493 3.96 4.77 -6.76
CA GLU A 493 5.40 4.46 -6.84
C GLU A 493 5.73 3.57 -8.04
N GLU A 494 5.05 2.42 -8.17
CA GLU A 494 5.23 1.49 -9.31
C GLU A 494 5.07 2.21 -10.65
N PHE A 495 4.08 3.10 -10.73
CA PHE A 495 3.79 3.87 -11.94
C PHE A 495 4.82 4.98 -12.22
N LEU A 496 5.22 5.75 -11.20
CA LEU A 496 6.20 6.83 -11.33
C LEU A 496 7.57 6.29 -11.75
N ILE A 497 7.99 5.14 -11.21
CA ILE A 497 9.23 4.47 -11.62
C ILE A 497 9.17 4.08 -13.11
N VAL A 498 8.05 3.51 -13.59
CA VAL A 498 7.89 3.16 -15.02
C VAL A 498 7.93 4.41 -15.91
N ILE A 499 7.24 5.49 -15.53
CA ILE A 499 7.28 6.77 -16.26
C ILE A 499 8.70 7.31 -16.34
N MET A 500 9.41 7.39 -15.21
CA MET A 500 10.72 8.04 -15.16
C MET A 500 11.80 7.18 -15.82
N HIS A 501 11.95 5.93 -15.39
CA HIS A 501 13.03 5.06 -15.83
C HIS A 501 12.88 4.63 -17.30
N HIS A 502 11.69 4.18 -17.70
CA HIS A 502 11.47 3.62 -19.03
C HIS A 502 10.95 4.64 -20.04
N ILE A 503 9.85 5.34 -19.74
CA ILE A 503 9.18 6.19 -20.74
C ILE A 503 9.93 7.49 -21.00
N LEU A 504 10.48 8.11 -19.95
CA LEU A 504 11.24 9.37 -20.02
C LEU A 504 12.76 9.17 -20.13
N ALA A 505 13.26 7.94 -19.95
CA ALA A 505 14.68 7.61 -19.89
C ALA A 505 15.46 8.55 -18.93
N LEU A 506 14.88 8.86 -17.76
CA LEU A 506 15.53 9.63 -16.72
C LEU A 506 16.60 8.79 -16.02
N ASP A 507 17.79 9.36 -15.90
CA ASP A 507 18.78 8.93 -14.91
C ASP A 507 18.17 9.11 -13.49
N PRO A 508 18.49 8.26 -12.50
CA PRO A 508 17.84 8.29 -11.19
C PRO A 508 17.93 9.66 -10.51
N LEU A 509 16.78 10.21 -10.13
CA LEU A 509 16.64 11.57 -9.60
C LEU A 509 17.40 11.78 -8.29
N LEU A 510 17.55 10.73 -7.48
CA LEU A 510 18.12 10.78 -6.14
C LEU A 510 19.38 9.91 -6.04
N LYS A 511 20.51 10.55 -5.73
CA LYS A 511 21.77 9.88 -5.39
C LYS A 511 22.05 10.02 -3.90
N LEU A 512 21.82 8.94 -3.15
CA LEU A 512 21.91 8.89 -1.69
C LEU A 512 23.25 8.28 -1.27
N SER A 513 24.09 9.05 -0.58
CA SER A 513 25.38 8.59 -0.05
C SER A 513 25.23 8.06 1.38
N ALA A 514 25.61 6.80 1.58
CA ALA A 514 25.71 6.13 2.88
C ALA A 514 27.14 5.62 3.08
N ALA A 515 27.89 6.23 3.99
CA ALA A 515 29.28 5.86 4.32
C ALA A 515 30.21 5.68 3.08
N GLY A 516 30.05 6.54 2.06
CA GLY A 516 30.85 6.51 0.83
C GLY A 516 30.36 5.55 -0.26
N LYS A 517 29.21 4.89 -0.07
CA LYS A 517 28.48 4.19 -1.14
C LYS A 517 27.31 5.04 -1.60
N VAL A 518 27.16 5.24 -2.91
CA VAL A 518 25.98 5.86 -3.50
C VAL A 518 24.95 4.79 -3.84
N GLN A 519 23.70 5.01 -3.43
CA GLN A 519 22.51 4.30 -3.87
C GLN A 519 21.66 5.26 -4.71
N GLU A 520 21.04 4.73 -5.77
CA GLU A 520 20.24 5.51 -6.71
C GLU A 520 18.75 5.16 -6.59
N SER A 521 17.86 6.16 -6.72
CA SER A 521 16.40 6.00 -6.64
C SER A 521 15.66 7.13 -7.39
N TYR A 522 14.35 6.95 -7.63
CA TYR A 522 13.44 7.99 -8.11
C TYR A 522 12.60 8.64 -7.00
N CYS A 523 12.38 7.91 -5.90
CA CYS A 523 11.65 8.37 -4.71
C CYS A 523 12.44 8.09 -3.42
N TYR A 524 12.06 8.75 -2.33
CA TYR A 524 12.57 8.48 -1.00
C TYR A 524 11.41 8.23 -0.02
N GLN A 525 11.32 7.01 0.49
CA GLN A 525 10.46 6.68 1.61
C GLN A 525 11.06 7.24 2.90
N ILE A 526 10.28 8.06 3.60
CA ILE A 526 10.63 8.54 4.93
C ILE A 526 10.48 7.40 5.94
N PHE A 527 11.54 7.15 6.70
CA PHE A 527 11.59 6.21 7.82
C PHE A 527 11.93 6.97 9.10
N LEU A 528 11.37 6.56 10.24
CA LEU A 528 11.66 7.17 11.54
C LEU A 528 11.82 6.09 12.61
N ASP A 529 12.72 6.35 13.55
CA ASP A 529 12.86 5.55 14.77
C ASP A 529 11.57 5.63 15.62
N GLN A 530 11.25 4.53 16.31
CA GLN A 530 10.08 4.41 17.20
C GLN A 530 10.07 5.40 18.39
N ASN A 531 11.18 6.11 18.62
CA ASN A 531 11.40 7.04 19.73
C ASN A 531 11.43 8.51 19.28
N HIS A 532 10.66 8.90 18.26
CA HIS A 532 10.56 10.31 17.84
C HIS A 532 9.70 11.14 18.81
N SER A 533 10.13 12.37 19.13
CA SER A 533 9.37 13.34 19.93
C SER A 533 8.34 14.14 19.10
N LEU A 534 8.31 13.94 17.78
CA LEU A 534 7.45 14.66 16.85
C LEU A 534 5.96 14.30 17.06
N VAL A 535 5.10 15.32 17.11
CA VAL A 535 3.63 15.19 17.25
C VAL A 535 2.90 15.73 16.02
N LEU A 536 3.26 16.93 15.57
CA LEU A 536 2.84 17.54 14.32
C LEU A 536 4.09 17.99 13.54
N PRO A 537 4.69 17.11 12.73
CA PRO A 537 5.93 17.41 12.03
C PRO A 537 5.71 18.16 10.73
N THR A 538 6.71 18.95 10.32
CA THR A 538 6.85 19.44 8.94
C THR A 538 7.56 18.41 8.06
N VAL A 539 7.37 18.48 6.74
CA VAL A 539 8.09 17.59 5.79
C VAL A 539 9.61 17.75 5.88
N GLN A 540 10.12 18.97 6.10
CA GLN A 540 11.55 19.23 6.38
C GLN A 540 12.03 18.41 7.59
N GLN A 541 11.28 18.41 8.71
CA GLN A 541 11.66 17.64 9.90
C GLN A 541 11.63 16.13 9.65
N LEU A 542 10.59 15.64 8.95
CA LEU A 542 10.50 14.23 8.57
C LEU A 542 11.72 13.80 7.74
N LEU A 543 12.11 14.61 6.75
CA LEU A 543 13.25 14.36 5.89
C LEU A 543 14.58 14.37 6.66
N GLU A 544 14.81 15.39 7.48
CA GLU A 544 16.03 15.53 8.29
C GLU A 544 16.18 14.40 9.32
N HIS A 545 15.11 14.06 10.05
CA HIS A 545 15.14 12.95 10.99
C HIS A 545 15.43 11.62 10.28
N SER A 546 14.78 11.36 9.13
CA SER A 546 14.96 10.14 8.33
C SER A 546 16.40 10.01 7.81
N PHE A 547 16.96 11.09 7.27
CA PHE A 547 18.36 11.14 6.84
C PHE A 547 19.33 10.91 8.02
N LEU A 548 19.04 11.51 9.18
CA LEU A 548 19.86 11.36 10.38
C LEU A 548 19.84 9.93 10.94
N SER A 549 18.66 9.29 11.04
CA SER A 549 18.55 7.90 11.54
C SER A 549 19.21 6.89 10.60
N SER A 550 19.16 7.14 9.28
CA SER A 550 19.78 6.25 8.28
C SER A 550 21.24 6.59 7.95
N GLY A 551 21.79 7.68 8.48
CA GLY A 551 23.17 8.13 8.19
C GLY A 551 23.40 8.56 6.74
N LEU A 552 22.37 9.13 6.10
CA LEU A 552 22.35 9.51 4.70
C LEU A 552 22.76 10.96 4.46
N LYS A 553 23.34 11.23 3.29
CA LYS A 553 23.50 12.57 2.70
C LYS A 553 23.16 12.51 1.19
N LEU A 554 22.73 13.61 0.58
CA LEU A 554 22.55 13.74 -0.87
C LEU A 554 23.91 13.93 -1.56
N ALA A 555 24.22 13.15 -2.59
CA ALA A 555 25.49 13.28 -3.33
C ALA A 555 25.51 14.47 -4.30
N GLU A 556 24.33 14.91 -4.77
CA GLU A 556 24.12 16.05 -5.66
C GLU A 556 22.73 16.66 -5.40
N VAL A 557 22.47 17.86 -5.92
CA VAL A 557 21.16 18.52 -5.86
C VAL A 557 20.21 17.86 -6.88
N PRO A 558 19.07 17.27 -6.45
CA PRO A 558 18.12 16.67 -7.36
C PRO A 558 17.30 17.74 -8.11
N SER A 559 16.96 17.49 -9.37
CA SER A 559 16.05 18.35 -10.15
C SER A 559 14.59 18.22 -9.69
N CYS A 560 14.21 17.01 -9.26
CA CYS A 560 12.91 16.68 -8.69
C CYS A 560 13.11 15.71 -7.51
N LEU A 561 12.44 15.95 -6.39
CA LEU A 561 12.50 15.13 -5.17
C LEU A 561 11.10 14.68 -4.78
N ILE A 562 10.87 13.37 -4.77
CA ILE A 562 9.59 12.75 -4.41
C ILE A 562 9.74 12.05 -3.06
N LEU A 563 8.99 12.52 -2.06
CA LEU A 563 9.02 12.03 -0.69
C LEU A 563 7.74 11.24 -0.37
N GLN A 564 7.85 9.95 -0.09
CA GLN A 564 6.74 9.13 0.41
C GLN A 564 6.62 9.24 1.93
N MET A 565 5.40 9.45 2.43
CA MET A 565 5.15 9.67 3.85
C MET A 565 5.14 8.37 4.66
N PRO A 566 5.49 8.40 5.97
CA PRO A 566 5.55 7.21 6.80
C PRO A 566 4.16 6.62 7.06
N ARG A 567 3.80 5.63 6.24
CA ARG A 567 2.52 4.90 6.25
C ARG A 567 2.79 3.40 6.20
N PHE A 568 1.92 2.61 6.82
CA PHE A 568 1.99 1.15 6.83
C PHE A 568 0.67 0.55 6.33
N GLY A 569 0.59 0.35 5.02
CA GLY A 569 -0.62 -0.10 4.32
C GLY A 569 -1.77 0.92 4.35
N LYS A 570 -2.96 0.49 3.90
CA LYS A 570 -4.14 1.36 3.68
C LYS A 570 -4.83 1.91 4.94
N ARG A 571 -4.34 1.62 6.16
CA ARG A 571 -5.01 2.03 7.43
C ARG A 571 -4.11 2.74 8.44
N PHE A 572 -2.79 2.51 8.44
CA PHE A 572 -1.90 3.12 9.42
C PHE A 572 -1.11 4.28 8.81
N LYS A 573 -1.24 5.46 9.44
CA LYS A 573 -0.42 6.65 9.19
C LYS A 573 0.37 6.92 10.47
N MET A 574 1.67 7.16 10.38
CA MET A 574 2.49 7.43 11.58
C MET A 574 2.11 8.74 12.28
N PHE A 575 1.62 9.72 11.53
CA PHE A 575 1.10 10.99 12.05
C PHE A 575 -0.35 11.20 11.59
N PRO A 576 -1.22 11.78 12.44
CA PRO A 576 -2.59 12.12 12.05
C PRO A 576 -2.65 13.35 11.12
N LYS A 577 -1.60 14.17 11.14
CA LYS A 577 -1.40 15.37 10.33
C LYS A 577 0.09 15.54 10.02
N ILE A 578 0.42 16.06 8.85
CA ILE A 578 1.77 16.47 8.46
C ILE A 578 1.66 17.90 7.88
N ILE A 579 2.57 18.79 8.25
CA ILE A 579 2.63 20.15 7.68
C ILE A 579 3.50 20.10 6.41
N PRO A 580 2.96 20.41 5.21
CA PRO A 580 3.79 20.55 4.01
C PRO A 580 4.78 21.70 4.19
N SER A 581 6.06 21.41 3.98
CA SER A 581 7.07 22.45 3.80
C SER A 581 6.91 22.99 2.37
N LEU A 582 6.62 24.28 2.19
CA LEU A 582 6.50 24.90 0.85
C LEU A 582 7.86 25.01 0.15
N GLU A 583 8.92 25.21 0.92
CA GLU A 583 10.31 25.07 0.49
C GLU A 583 10.99 24.02 1.38
N LEU A 584 11.83 23.17 0.79
CA LEU A 584 12.83 22.38 1.53
C LEU A 584 14.21 23.03 1.39
N ASP A 585 14.94 23.14 2.50
CA ASP A 585 16.34 23.53 2.51
C ASP A 585 17.20 22.26 2.60
N ILE A 586 17.81 21.87 1.48
CA ILE A 586 18.62 20.64 1.38
C ILE A 586 20.12 20.92 1.62
N THR A 587 20.52 22.18 1.85
CA THR A 587 21.93 22.59 1.98
C THR A 587 22.69 21.81 3.06
N THR A 588 22.03 21.41 4.15
CA THR A 588 22.65 20.60 5.21
C THR A 588 22.61 19.08 4.97
N LEU A 589 21.76 18.63 4.03
CA LEU A 589 21.62 17.23 3.64
C LEU A 589 22.65 16.81 2.59
N LEU A 590 23.23 17.74 1.83
CA LEU A 590 24.29 17.46 0.85
C LEU A 590 25.56 16.89 1.52
N SER A 591 26.25 15.97 0.84
CA SER A 591 27.51 15.37 1.30
C SER A 591 28.74 16.24 1.04
N GLU A 592 28.63 17.16 0.09
CA GLU A 592 29.69 18.07 -0.35
C GLU A 592 29.21 19.51 -0.25
N GLY A 593 30.03 20.39 0.30
CA GLY A 593 29.75 21.82 0.42
C GLY A 593 30.19 22.41 1.77
N PRO A 594 30.54 23.71 1.84
CA PRO A 594 30.74 24.36 3.12
C PRO A 594 29.39 24.53 3.83
N GLN A 595 29.39 24.51 5.16
CA GLN A 595 28.20 24.75 5.96
C GLN A 595 28.45 25.90 6.94
N GLN A 596 27.39 26.63 7.32
CA GLN A 596 27.48 27.77 8.26
C GLN A 596 27.20 27.30 9.69
N CYS A 597 28.05 27.72 10.64
CA CYS A 597 27.86 27.48 12.06
C CYS A 597 26.56 28.10 12.56
N ILE A 598 25.67 27.29 13.13
CA ILE A 598 24.32 27.71 13.54
C ILE A 598 24.28 28.81 14.61
N LEU A 599 25.41 29.14 15.24
CA LEU A 599 25.54 30.20 16.26
C LEU A 599 26.25 31.47 15.79
N CYS A 600 27.03 31.42 14.69
CA CYS A 600 27.87 32.57 14.32
C CYS A 600 28.07 32.78 12.80
N GLY A 601 27.44 31.99 11.94
CA GLY A 601 27.48 32.14 10.47
C GLY A 601 28.82 31.79 9.79
N ASN A 602 29.93 31.81 10.53
CA ASN A 602 31.25 31.36 10.06
C ASN A 602 31.25 29.87 9.69
N LEU A 603 32.21 29.43 8.86
CA LEU A 603 32.39 28.04 8.46
C LEU A 603 32.27 27.05 9.65
N ALA A 604 31.33 26.12 9.54
CA ALA A 604 31.23 24.98 10.43
C ALA A 604 32.33 23.95 10.11
N THR A 605 32.84 23.31 11.16
CA THR A 605 33.90 22.29 11.09
C THR A 605 33.53 20.99 11.81
N GLU A 606 32.48 21.02 12.63
CA GLU A 606 32.07 19.91 13.49
C GLU A 606 30.52 19.77 13.46
N GLU A 607 30.00 18.57 13.18
CA GLU A 607 28.58 18.21 13.24
C GLU A 607 28.29 17.42 14.53
N CYS A 608 27.20 17.72 15.24
CA CYS A 608 26.82 16.99 16.44
C CYS A 608 25.38 16.47 16.35
N THR A 609 25.26 15.16 16.11
CA THR A 609 23.98 14.45 15.98
C THR A 609 23.22 14.36 17.30
N ASP A 610 23.92 14.36 18.44
CA ASP A 610 23.29 14.42 19.77
C ASP A 610 22.60 15.77 20.00
N CYS A 611 23.23 16.89 19.61
CA CYS A 611 22.63 18.23 19.69
C CYS A 611 21.38 18.41 18.82
N PHE A 612 21.17 17.57 17.80
CA PHE A 612 19.94 17.61 16.99
C PHE A 612 18.69 17.23 17.81
N LYS A 613 18.86 16.51 18.92
CA LYS A 613 17.79 16.03 19.79
C LYS A 613 17.48 16.97 20.97
N GLU A 614 18.08 18.15 21.04
CA GLU A 614 17.84 19.13 22.12
C GLU A 614 16.98 20.31 21.66
N ASP A 615 15.84 20.51 22.34
CA ASP A 615 14.84 21.57 22.08
C ASP A 615 15.37 23.01 22.23
N ILE A 616 16.60 23.19 22.71
CA ILE A 616 17.28 24.49 22.84
C ILE A 616 17.79 25.05 21.50
N PHE A 617 17.92 24.19 20.48
CA PHE A 617 18.27 24.58 19.12
C PHE A 617 17.03 24.62 18.22
N SER A 618 17.17 25.16 16.99
CA SER A 618 16.10 25.08 15.98
C SER A 618 15.59 23.63 15.84
N PRO A 619 14.27 23.39 15.75
CA PRO A 619 13.72 22.05 15.54
C PRO A 619 13.91 21.54 14.10
N THR A 620 14.70 22.25 13.28
CA THR A 620 15.18 21.89 11.94
C THR A 620 16.68 22.18 11.77
N GLY A 621 17.28 21.68 10.69
CA GLY A 621 18.67 21.82 10.27
C GLY A 621 19.64 20.96 11.07
N PHE A 622 20.65 20.36 10.43
CA PHE A 622 21.70 19.66 11.18
C PHE A 622 22.52 20.60 12.05
N LYS A 623 22.94 20.13 13.23
CA LYS A 623 23.53 20.98 14.26
C LYS A 623 25.05 21.04 14.08
N VAL A 624 25.46 22.00 13.25
CA VAL A 624 26.84 22.17 12.79
C VAL A 624 27.47 23.46 13.34
N PHE A 625 28.73 23.36 13.73
CA PHE A 625 29.41 24.35 14.55
C PHE A 625 30.82 24.60 14.04
N CYS A 626 31.30 25.85 14.13
CA CYS A 626 32.74 26.10 14.11
C CYS A 626 33.35 25.63 15.44
N ARG A 627 34.62 25.20 15.42
CA ARG A 627 35.34 24.64 16.58
C ARG A 627 35.20 25.45 17.88
N THR A 628 35.19 26.78 17.80
CA THR A 628 34.99 27.67 18.97
C THR A 628 33.59 27.56 19.55
N CYS A 629 32.55 27.61 18.70
CA CYS A 629 31.15 27.47 19.12
C CYS A 629 30.86 26.06 19.64
N SER A 630 31.39 25.03 18.98
CA SER A 630 31.32 23.64 19.45
C SER A 630 31.91 23.49 20.86
N SER A 631 33.11 24.03 21.10
CA SER A 631 33.76 23.98 22.41
C SER A 631 32.92 24.65 23.52
N GLN A 632 32.21 25.73 23.19
CA GLN A 632 31.32 26.43 24.13
C GLN A 632 30.03 25.66 24.39
N VAL A 633 29.38 25.11 23.35
CA VAL A 633 28.14 24.33 23.45
C VAL A 633 28.32 23.08 24.30
N HIS A 634 29.41 22.34 24.08
CA HIS A 634 29.70 21.07 24.73
C HIS A 634 30.40 21.21 26.10
N ALA A 635 30.81 22.42 26.49
CA ALA A 635 31.23 22.72 27.86
C ALA A 635 30.05 22.69 28.87
N HIS A 636 28.81 22.86 28.40
CA HIS A 636 27.59 22.85 29.21
C HIS A 636 27.34 21.47 29.83
N PRO A 637 27.04 21.34 31.14
CA PRO A 637 26.98 20.05 31.83
C PRO A 637 26.13 18.97 31.16
N GLN A 638 24.96 19.31 30.63
CA GLN A 638 24.06 18.38 29.92
C GLN A 638 24.66 17.82 28.61
N ARG A 639 25.49 18.62 27.92
CA ARG A 639 26.04 18.30 26.58
C ARG A 639 27.48 17.80 26.59
N ARG A 640 28.10 17.59 27.77
CA ARG A 640 29.47 17.06 27.90
C ARG A 640 29.62 15.60 27.45
N SER A 641 28.51 14.86 27.34
CA SER A 641 28.43 13.49 26.86
C SER A 641 28.36 13.38 25.33
N HIS A 642 28.03 14.48 24.65
CA HIS A 642 27.82 14.52 23.21
C HIS A 642 29.13 14.31 22.44
N LYS A 643 29.04 13.78 21.21
CA LYS A 643 30.21 13.48 20.38
C LYS A 643 30.16 14.21 19.04
N PRO A 644 30.70 15.44 18.96
CA PRO A 644 30.91 16.12 17.69
C PRO A 644 31.86 15.31 16.78
N VAL A 645 31.51 15.24 15.50
CA VAL A 645 32.28 14.60 14.44
C VAL A 645 32.81 15.71 13.51
N LEU A 646 34.05 15.60 13.04
CA LEU A 646 34.60 16.56 12.07
C LEU A 646 33.86 16.42 10.73
N LEU A 647 33.44 17.55 10.17
CA LEU A 647 32.98 17.62 8.78
C LEU A 647 34.18 17.48 7.83
N ASP A 648 34.00 16.77 6.71
CA ASP A 648 34.95 16.88 5.60
C ASP A 648 34.70 18.20 4.87
N ILE A 649 35.77 18.90 4.50
CA ILE A 649 35.70 20.23 3.90
C ILE A 649 36.73 20.30 2.77
N PRO A 650 36.28 20.47 1.51
CA PRO A 650 37.19 20.60 0.38
C PRO A 650 38.22 21.72 0.59
N LYS A 651 39.49 21.39 0.36
CA LYS A 651 40.65 22.25 0.70
C LYS A 651 40.63 23.62 0.02
N SER A 652 39.85 23.77 -1.06
CA SER A 652 39.55 25.03 -1.77
C SER A 652 38.87 26.10 -0.91
N TYR A 653 38.18 25.69 0.16
CA TYR A 653 37.49 26.58 1.11
C TYR A 653 38.34 26.95 2.33
N LEU A 654 39.42 26.21 2.59
CA LEU A 654 40.32 26.45 3.72
C LEU A 654 41.28 27.62 3.44
N GLY A 655 40.82 28.85 3.70
CA GLY A 655 41.68 30.05 3.73
C GLY A 655 41.18 31.26 2.92
N ARG A 656 40.00 31.19 2.28
CA ARG A 656 39.35 32.40 1.76
C ARG A 656 38.53 33.07 2.87
N GLY A 657 38.50 34.40 2.87
CA GLY A 657 37.47 35.13 3.63
C GLY A 657 36.11 34.82 3.01
N PHE A 658 35.21 34.21 3.78
CA PHE A 658 33.91 33.77 3.26
C PHE A 658 32.99 34.98 3.00
N PRO A 659 32.33 35.06 1.82
CA PRO A 659 31.22 35.99 1.65
C PRO A 659 30.11 35.62 2.63
N HIS A 660 29.47 36.61 3.25
CA HIS A 660 28.43 36.36 4.26
C HIS A 660 27.18 35.66 3.71
N THR A 661 26.96 35.74 2.40
CA THR A 661 25.91 35.03 1.67
C THR A 661 26.46 33.76 1.02
N MET A 662 26.21 32.61 1.65
CA MET A 662 26.29 31.33 0.96
C MET A 662 25.01 31.08 0.17
N THR A 663 25.14 30.45 -1.00
CA THR A 663 23.99 29.88 -1.71
C THR A 663 23.37 28.78 -0.85
N ARG A 664 22.03 28.78 -0.75
CA ARG A 664 21.26 27.71 -0.11
C ARG A 664 20.52 26.95 -1.19
N ASP A 665 20.73 25.65 -1.24
CA ASP A 665 20.07 24.78 -2.20
C ASP A 665 18.67 24.47 -1.66
N ARG A 666 17.66 24.92 -2.42
CA ARG A 666 16.25 24.83 -2.05
C ARG A 666 15.42 24.21 -3.15
N LEU A 667 14.38 23.50 -2.74
CA LEU A 667 13.40 22.88 -3.64
C LEU A 667 12.00 23.38 -3.27
N GLU A 668 11.20 23.78 -4.25
CA GLU A 668 9.82 24.26 -4.04
C GLU A 668 8.82 23.09 -4.16
N LEU A 669 7.84 23.03 -3.27
CA LEU A 669 6.74 22.08 -3.33
C LEU A 669 5.77 22.45 -4.47
N PHE A 670 5.64 21.62 -5.49
CA PHE A 670 4.71 21.88 -6.60
C PHE A 670 3.46 21.00 -6.56
N ALA A 671 3.53 19.79 -6.00
CA ALA A 671 2.35 18.90 -5.94
C ALA A 671 2.37 17.94 -4.74
N VAL A 672 1.17 17.47 -4.35
CA VAL A 672 0.94 16.49 -3.28
C VAL A 672 -0.10 15.47 -3.73
N LEU A 673 0.29 14.21 -3.86
CA LEU A 673 -0.68 13.12 -4.01
C LEU A 673 -1.22 12.76 -2.62
N CYS A 674 -2.54 12.61 -2.50
CA CYS A 674 -3.23 12.25 -1.26
C CYS A 674 -4.09 10.99 -1.44
N ILE A 675 -4.12 10.13 -0.42
CA ILE A 675 -5.02 8.97 -0.31
C ILE A 675 -5.54 8.81 1.12
N GLU A 676 -6.87 8.69 1.22
CA GLU A 676 -7.56 8.38 2.47
C GLU A 676 -7.69 6.85 2.67
N THR A 677 -8.14 6.11 1.65
CA THR A 677 -8.32 4.64 1.71
C THR A 677 -7.91 3.90 0.43
N SER A 678 -8.55 4.22 -0.70
CA SER A 678 -8.38 3.53 -2.00
C SER A 678 -8.71 4.45 -3.19
N HIS A 679 -8.50 5.75 -3.03
CA HIS A 679 -8.72 6.74 -4.08
C HIS A 679 -7.70 7.87 -3.97
N TYR A 680 -6.86 7.98 -5.00
CA TYR A 680 -5.83 8.99 -5.11
C TYR A 680 -6.41 10.28 -5.70
N VAL A 681 -5.94 11.41 -5.16
CA VAL A 681 -6.22 12.76 -5.64
C VAL A 681 -4.94 13.59 -5.61
N SER A 682 -4.94 14.72 -6.31
CA SER A 682 -3.81 15.64 -6.37
C SER A 682 -4.16 17.01 -5.79
N PHE A 683 -3.23 17.60 -5.05
CA PHE A 683 -3.13 19.04 -4.85
C PHE A 683 -1.95 19.55 -5.68
N VAL A 684 -2.12 20.64 -6.41
CA VAL A 684 -1.05 21.29 -7.18
C VAL A 684 -0.98 22.77 -6.80
N LYS A 685 0.24 23.26 -6.54
CA LYS A 685 0.55 24.67 -6.35
C LYS A 685 0.87 25.27 -7.72
N HIS A 686 0.08 26.25 -8.16
CA HIS A 686 0.15 26.80 -9.53
C HIS A 686 0.81 28.18 -9.62
N GLY A 687 1.10 28.80 -8.48
CA GLY A 687 1.65 30.14 -8.36
C GLY A 687 2.33 30.35 -7.00
N PRO A 688 3.01 31.49 -6.80
CA PRO A 688 3.86 31.72 -5.62
C PRO A 688 3.08 31.91 -4.31
N SER A 689 1.82 32.34 -4.33
CA SER A 689 1.02 32.63 -3.13
C SER A 689 0.83 31.40 -2.24
N SER A 690 0.60 31.64 -0.94
CA SER A 690 0.13 30.61 0.00
C SER A 690 -1.22 30.01 -0.42
N GLN A 691 -2.02 30.77 -1.18
CA GLN A 691 -3.38 30.44 -1.59
C GLN A 691 -3.49 29.92 -3.04
N ASP A 692 -2.39 29.87 -3.80
CA ASP A 692 -2.35 29.44 -5.22
C ASP A 692 -2.39 27.90 -5.35
N TRP A 693 -3.48 27.30 -4.86
CA TRP A 693 -3.70 25.85 -4.83
C TRP A 693 -4.94 25.44 -5.60
N ILE A 694 -4.79 24.36 -6.37
CA ILE A 694 -5.89 23.59 -6.94
C ILE A 694 -5.91 22.17 -6.37
N PHE A 695 -7.11 21.62 -6.28
CA PHE A 695 -7.41 20.24 -5.95
C PHE A 695 -8.02 19.54 -7.15
N PHE A 696 -7.56 18.34 -7.47
CA PHE A 696 -8.03 17.53 -8.59
C PHE A 696 -8.43 16.13 -8.13
N ASP A 697 -9.63 15.72 -8.51
CA ASP A 697 -10.16 14.37 -8.32
C ASP A 697 -10.65 13.83 -9.68
N SER A 698 -10.08 12.70 -10.12
CA SER A 698 -10.38 12.12 -11.44
C SER A 698 -11.75 11.44 -11.53
N MET A 699 -12.43 11.26 -10.40
CA MET A 699 -13.72 10.56 -10.28
C MET A 699 -14.69 11.29 -9.34
N ALA A 700 -14.64 12.63 -9.34
CA ALA A 700 -15.40 13.50 -8.44
C ALA A 700 -16.93 13.29 -8.47
N ASP A 701 -17.49 12.98 -9.65
CA ASP A 701 -18.89 12.59 -9.84
C ASP A 701 -19.00 11.50 -10.94
N ARG A 702 -20.17 10.89 -11.12
CA ARG A 702 -20.43 9.88 -12.16
C ARG A 702 -21.79 10.10 -12.83
N GLN A 703 -21.78 10.19 -14.16
CA GLN A 703 -23.01 10.23 -14.95
C GLN A 703 -23.35 8.85 -15.50
N GLY A 704 -24.47 8.29 -15.03
CA GLY A 704 -24.98 6.98 -15.44
C GLY A 704 -24.46 5.80 -14.61
N GLU A 705 -25.17 4.67 -14.70
CA GLU A 705 -24.85 3.45 -13.94
C GLU A 705 -23.73 2.62 -14.61
N ARG A 706 -24.08 1.51 -15.28
CA ARG A 706 -23.11 0.51 -15.78
C ARG A 706 -22.26 1.08 -16.91
N ASP A 707 -22.92 1.59 -17.93
CA ASP A 707 -22.32 2.27 -19.10
C ASP A 707 -22.03 3.76 -18.82
N GLY A 708 -22.09 4.16 -17.55
CA GLY A 708 -21.81 5.52 -17.10
C GLY A 708 -20.32 5.85 -17.07
N PHE A 709 -20.01 7.14 -17.21
CA PHE A 709 -18.67 7.68 -17.16
C PHE A 709 -18.46 8.55 -15.91
N ASN A 710 -17.23 8.57 -15.42
CA ASN A 710 -16.84 9.48 -14.35
C ASN A 710 -16.63 10.89 -14.91
N ILE A 711 -16.94 11.90 -14.10
CA ILE A 711 -16.71 13.31 -14.38
C ILE A 711 -15.62 13.78 -13.40
N PRO A 712 -14.39 14.05 -13.87
CA PRO A 712 -13.36 14.65 -13.05
C PRO A 712 -13.71 16.10 -12.73
N GLU A 713 -13.15 16.63 -11.65
CA GLU A 713 -13.28 18.03 -11.28
C GLU A 713 -11.94 18.58 -10.79
N VAL A 714 -11.68 19.84 -11.13
CA VAL A 714 -10.61 20.63 -10.53
C VAL A 714 -11.23 21.82 -9.80
N GLN A 715 -10.96 21.94 -8.51
CA GLN A 715 -11.47 22.99 -7.64
C GLN A 715 -10.32 23.89 -7.20
N ALA A 716 -10.52 25.20 -7.12
CA ALA A 716 -9.57 26.09 -6.46
C ALA A 716 -9.76 25.95 -4.95
N CYS A 717 -8.68 25.74 -4.19
CA CYS A 717 -8.73 25.47 -2.75
C CYS A 717 -7.87 26.45 -1.92
N PRO A 718 -8.11 27.78 -2.03
CA PRO A 718 -7.31 28.79 -1.32
C PRO A 718 -7.43 28.70 0.21
N GLU A 719 -8.41 27.96 0.74
CA GLU A 719 -8.49 27.64 2.17
C GLU A 719 -7.30 26.81 2.66
N VAL A 720 -6.59 26.10 1.77
CA VAL A 720 -5.27 25.49 2.07
C VAL A 720 -4.31 26.54 2.63
N GLY A 721 -4.18 27.70 1.97
CA GLY A 721 -3.30 28.79 2.41
C GLY A 721 -3.62 29.28 3.83
N MET A 722 -4.91 29.35 4.19
CA MET A 722 -5.34 29.73 5.54
C MET A 722 -4.81 28.77 6.62
N TYR A 723 -4.63 27.48 6.32
CA TYR A 723 -4.09 26.49 7.26
C TYR A 723 -2.55 26.41 7.22
N LEU A 724 -1.91 26.85 6.13
CA LEU A 724 -0.46 26.99 6.03
C LEU A 724 0.08 28.21 6.80
N GLU A 725 -0.74 29.25 6.92
CA GLU A 725 -0.43 30.48 7.66
C GLU A 725 -0.67 30.36 9.18
N MET A 726 -1.35 29.31 9.65
CA MET A 726 -1.53 29.02 11.07
C MET A 726 -0.23 28.61 11.75
N SER A 727 -0.08 28.95 13.04
CA SER A 727 0.98 28.35 13.84
C SER A 727 0.77 26.83 14.00
N PRO A 728 1.83 26.03 14.20
CA PRO A 728 1.69 24.59 14.45
C PRO A 728 0.78 24.26 15.65
N ALA A 729 0.68 25.13 16.66
CA ALA A 729 -0.23 24.94 17.79
C ALA A 729 -1.71 25.10 17.39
N GLU A 730 -2.05 26.13 16.59
CA GLU A 730 -3.40 26.34 16.08
C GLU A 730 -3.81 25.23 15.10
N LEU A 731 -2.89 24.82 14.23
CA LEU A 731 -3.10 23.74 13.27
C LEU A 731 -3.23 22.37 13.96
N ALA A 732 -2.48 22.11 15.04
CA ALA A 732 -2.63 20.91 15.87
C ALA A 732 -4.05 20.82 16.44
N ASN A 733 -4.59 21.93 16.95
CA ASN A 733 -5.91 22.01 17.59
C ASN A 733 -7.10 21.94 16.61
N GLN A 734 -6.91 22.12 15.29
CA GLN A 734 -8.01 21.98 14.32
C GLN A 734 -8.59 20.55 14.33
N VAL A 735 -9.90 20.39 14.46
CA VAL A 735 -10.54 19.07 14.28
C VAL A 735 -10.57 18.76 12.77
N PRO A 736 -10.07 17.60 12.28
CA PRO A 736 -10.01 17.30 10.84
C PRO A 736 -11.36 17.27 10.12
N ARG A 737 -12.48 17.17 10.86
CA ARG A 737 -13.85 17.23 10.32
C ARG A 737 -14.34 18.68 10.10
N ASP A 738 -13.73 19.63 10.79
CA ASP A 738 -14.13 21.05 10.80
C ASP A 738 -13.20 21.91 9.92
N MET A 739 -12.19 21.27 9.31
CA MET A 739 -11.33 21.91 8.32
C MET A 739 -12.14 22.22 7.04
N LYS A 740 -12.03 23.46 6.55
CA LYS A 740 -12.78 23.94 5.39
C LYS A 740 -12.41 23.17 4.12
N GLY A 741 -13.41 23.03 3.25
CA GLY A 741 -13.25 22.55 1.88
C GLY A 741 -12.51 21.21 1.81
N VAL A 742 -11.44 21.18 1.03
CA VAL A 742 -10.64 19.97 0.81
C VAL A 742 -9.38 19.91 1.67
N ALA A 743 -9.05 20.98 2.42
CA ALA A 743 -7.78 21.12 3.14
C ALA A 743 -7.46 19.94 4.07
N LYS A 744 -8.46 19.30 4.70
CA LYS A 744 -8.29 18.04 5.46
C LYS A 744 -7.40 17.05 4.70
N ARG A 745 -7.66 16.81 3.41
CA ARG A 745 -6.97 15.78 2.62
C ARG A 745 -5.48 16.11 2.43
N LEU A 746 -5.11 17.39 2.32
CA LEU A 746 -3.70 17.80 2.21
C LEU A 746 -2.92 17.50 3.49
N PHE A 747 -3.46 17.89 4.66
CA PHE A 747 -2.73 17.74 5.93
C PHE A 747 -2.84 16.33 6.52
N CYS A 748 -3.97 15.65 6.35
CA CYS A 748 -4.26 14.36 6.98
C CYS A 748 -4.12 13.16 6.03
N ASP A 749 -4.26 13.36 4.72
CA ASP A 749 -4.32 12.29 3.71
C ASP A 749 -3.15 12.32 2.70
N ALA A 750 -2.13 13.16 2.87
CA ALA A 750 -0.92 13.17 2.03
C ALA A 750 -0.20 11.81 1.97
N TYR A 751 0.15 11.40 0.77
CA TYR A 751 0.88 10.16 0.43
C TYR A 751 2.30 10.48 -0.05
N MET A 752 2.41 11.34 -1.07
CA MET A 752 3.68 11.79 -1.64
C MET A 752 3.70 13.32 -1.74
N TYR A 753 4.82 13.93 -1.35
CA TYR A 753 5.12 15.34 -1.62
C TYR A 753 6.16 15.43 -2.75
N LEU A 754 5.90 16.25 -3.76
CA LEU A 754 6.73 16.40 -4.96
C LEU A 754 7.33 17.81 -5.01
N TYR A 755 8.66 17.86 -5.00
CA TYR A 755 9.46 19.08 -4.96
C TYR A 755 10.30 19.24 -6.23
N GLN A 756 10.51 20.47 -6.69
CA GLN A 756 11.29 20.81 -7.89
C GLN A 756 12.38 21.82 -7.59
N ASN A 757 13.51 21.73 -8.30
CA ASN A 757 14.52 22.78 -8.32
C ASN A 757 14.17 23.82 -9.40
N THR A 758 13.67 24.99 -8.98
CA THR A 758 13.27 26.07 -9.90
C THR A 758 14.43 26.61 -10.74
N SER A 759 15.68 26.52 -10.26
CA SER A 759 16.88 26.91 -11.05
C SER A 759 17.21 25.97 -12.20
N MET A 760 16.50 24.83 -12.31
CA MET A 760 16.67 23.82 -13.37
C MET A 760 15.43 23.68 -14.27
N SER A 761 14.44 24.59 -14.17
CA SER A 761 13.28 24.63 -15.08
C SER A 761 13.70 24.94 -16.52
N LEU A 762 12.98 24.38 -17.50
CA LEU A 762 13.10 24.75 -18.92
C LEU A 762 12.56 26.15 -19.23
N TYR A 763 11.66 26.65 -18.39
CA TYR A 763 10.94 27.91 -18.59
C TYR A 763 11.24 28.80 -17.38
N CYS A 764 12.23 29.67 -17.54
CA CYS A 764 12.71 30.70 -16.61
C CYS A 764 12.79 32.03 -17.37
#